data_AF-K3XEZ8-F1
#
_entry.id   AF-K3XEZ8-F1
#
_cell.length_a   1.000
_cell.length_b   1.000
_cell.length_c   1.000
_cell.angle_alpha   90.00
_cell.angle_beta   90.00
_cell.angle_gamma   90.00
#
_symmetry.space_group_name_H-M   'P 1'
#
loop_
_entity.id
_entity.type
_entity.pdbx_description
1 polymer ?
#
loop_
_entity_poly.entity_id
_entity_poly.type
_entity_poly.pdbx_seq_one_letter_code
_entity_poly.pdbx_strand_id
1 'polypeptide(L)'
;MAAKGRTELEVGADGVAVITIYNPPVNSLSIDVLYSLKESYEEALRRSDVKAIVVTGKGGKFSGGFDISSFGGVQGGQMMQPKVGYISIDILTDTLEAAAKPSVAAVDGLALGGGLEVAMACHARIATPTAQLGLPELQLGIIPGFGGTQRLPRLVGLTKSLEMMLLSKPIKGGEAHELGLVDALVSPNDLVNTARQWALDIYELRRPWIKSLYKTDKLEPLGEAREILKFARAQAQKQAANLHHPLVCIDVVEEGIVAGPRAGLWKEATAFQDLLFSDTCKSLVHVFFSQRATSKIPGATDLGLMPRKISKIAILGGGLMGSGIATAMILSNYPVILKEVNEKFLNAGIDRIKANLQSRVRKGKMTDERYEKAMSLVTGVLDYEHFKDVDLVIEAVIENVKLKQQIFSDLEKYCPSHCVLATNTSTIDLNLIGEKTKSQDRIVGAHFFSPAHIMPLLEIVRTQRTSPQVVVDLLDVGKKIKKTPIVVGNCTGFAVNRMFFPYTQSALFYVDLGMDVYKIDRACTKFGMPMGPFRLADLVGFGVAVATGMQYLENFPERVYKSMLLPLMMEDNRAGEATQKGFYKYEGKRKATPDPEIMKYIEKSRSMAGVTPDPELLKLSEKDIVEMVFFPVINEACRVLDEGIAVKASDLDIASIFGMGFPPYRGGVMYWADSIGAKYIHGKLEEWTKRYGSFFKPCSYLAERAAKGIPLSAPAKKVQARL
;
A
#
# COMPACT_ATOMS: atom_id res chain seq x y z
N MET A 1 -26.23 12.33 -15.76
CA MET A 1 -24.85 12.86 -15.70
C MET A 1 -24.52 13.15 -14.25
N ALA A 2 -23.39 12.68 -13.71
CA ALA A 2 -22.96 13.12 -12.39
C ALA A 2 -22.76 14.65 -12.42
N ALA A 3 -23.18 15.36 -11.38
CA ALA A 3 -22.94 16.80 -11.28
C ALA A 3 -21.43 17.06 -11.37
N LYS A 4 -21.01 17.94 -12.29
CA LYS A 4 -19.61 18.34 -12.39
C LYS A 4 -19.16 19.02 -11.09
N GLY A 5 -17.95 18.70 -10.64
CA GLY A 5 -17.32 19.44 -9.54
C GLY A 5 -17.19 20.92 -9.90
N ARG A 6 -17.39 21.80 -8.92
CA ARG A 6 -17.43 23.26 -9.12
C ARG A 6 -16.96 24.00 -7.87
N THR A 7 -16.85 25.32 -7.97
CA THR A 7 -16.80 26.22 -6.82
C THR A 7 -18.11 27.01 -6.69
N GLU A 8 -18.44 27.41 -5.47
CA GLU A 8 -19.57 28.28 -5.16
C GLU A 8 -19.02 29.59 -4.56
N LEU A 9 -19.48 30.74 -5.06
CA LEU A 9 -19.06 32.07 -4.61
C LEU A 9 -20.20 32.74 -3.84
N GLU A 10 -19.92 33.18 -2.61
CA GLU A 10 -20.84 33.96 -1.77
C GLU A 10 -20.15 35.22 -1.27
N VAL A 11 -20.78 36.39 -1.42
CA VAL A 11 -20.23 37.66 -0.90
C VAL A 11 -21.00 38.05 0.35
N GLY A 12 -20.30 38.13 1.49
CA GLY A 12 -20.94 38.57 2.74
C GLY A 12 -20.96 40.10 2.88
N ALA A 13 -21.76 40.58 3.84
CA ALA A 13 -22.00 42.01 4.07
C ALA A 13 -20.75 42.81 4.49
N ASP A 14 -19.72 42.13 4.99
CA ASP A 14 -18.40 42.72 5.31
C ASP A 14 -17.53 43.00 4.07
N GLY A 15 -17.96 42.54 2.88
CA GLY A 15 -17.22 42.63 1.62
C GLY A 15 -16.25 41.47 1.38
N VAL A 16 -16.34 40.37 2.14
CA VAL A 16 -15.51 39.18 1.91
C VAL A 16 -16.26 38.16 1.06
N ALA A 17 -15.65 37.81 -0.08
CA ALA A 17 -16.06 36.73 -0.96
C ALA A 17 -15.57 35.38 -0.43
N VAL A 18 -16.46 34.41 -0.23
CA VAL A 18 -16.13 33.02 0.13
C VAL A 18 -16.31 32.13 -1.09
N ILE A 19 -15.21 31.55 -1.55
CA ILE A 19 -15.17 30.56 -2.62
C ILE A 19 -15.09 29.17 -1.97
N THR A 20 -16.16 28.39 -2.10
CA THR A 20 -16.26 27.05 -1.54
C THR A 20 -16.06 26.00 -2.63
N ILE A 21 -15.03 25.16 -2.49
CA ILE A 21 -14.78 24.00 -3.36
C ILE A 21 -15.80 22.91 -3.06
N TYR A 22 -16.49 22.42 -4.10
CA TYR A 22 -17.49 21.37 -3.98
C TYR A 22 -17.28 20.28 -5.04
N ASN A 23 -16.72 19.16 -4.61
CA ASN A 23 -16.62 17.94 -5.42
C ASN A 23 -16.58 16.68 -4.52
N PRO A 24 -17.73 16.22 -3.99
CA PRO A 24 -17.76 15.12 -3.02
C PRO A 24 -17.14 13.84 -3.60
N PRO A 25 -16.55 12.96 -2.75
CA PRO A 25 -16.63 12.96 -1.29
C PRO A 25 -15.47 13.67 -0.56
N VAL A 26 -14.45 14.12 -1.28
CA VAL A 26 -13.21 14.69 -0.71
C VAL A 26 -12.81 16.03 -1.32
N ASN A 27 -13.68 16.65 -2.12
CA ASN A 27 -13.39 17.88 -2.86
C ASN A 27 -12.15 17.71 -3.76
N SER A 28 -12.11 16.64 -4.55
CA SER A 28 -11.02 16.42 -5.50
C SER A 28 -10.99 17.55 -6.52
N LEU A 29 -9.78 18.01 -6.85
CA LEU A 29 -9.57 19.06 -7.84
C LEU A 29 -9.58 18.43 -9.23
N SER A 30 -10.78 18.21 -9.78
CA SER A 30 -10.91 17.91 -11.20
C SER A 30 -10.54 19.13 -12.04
N ILE A 31 -10.34 18.93 -13.33
CA ILE A 31 -10.06 20.03 -14.26
C ILE A 31 -11.22 21.06 -14.25
N ASP A 32 -12.48 20.61 -14.21
CA ASP A 32 -13.65 21.50 -14.11
C ASP A 32 -13.62 22.35 -12.81
N VAL A 33 -13.22 21.77 -11.67
CA VAL A 33 -13.09 22.51 -10.39
C VAL A 33 -12.02 23.59 -10.49
N LEU A 34 -10.88 23.29 -11.11
CA LEU A 34 -9.78 24.26 -11.28
C LEU A 34 -10.19 25.43 -12.19
N TYR A 35 -10.91 25.15 -13.29
CA TYR A 35 -11.48 26.21 -14.12
C TYR A 35 -12.51 27.05 -13.37
N SER A 36 -13.44 26.40 -12.66
CA SER A 36 -14.46 27.09 -11.86
C SER A 36 -13.84 27.95 -10.75
N LEU A 37 -12.74 27.49 -10.14
CA LEU A 37 -11.97 28.25 -9.16
C LEU A 37 -11.36 29.53 -9.78
N LYS A 38 -10.77 29.43 -10.98
CA LYS A 38 -10.25 30.58 -11.72
C LYS A 38 -11.37 31.59 -12.01
N GLU A 39 -12.49 31.12 -12.55
CA GLU A 39 -13.65 31.95 -12.88
C GLU A 39 -14.21 32.68 -11.63
N SER A 40 -14.30 31.98 -10.50
CA SER A 40 -14.77 32.55 -9.23
C SER A 40 -13.82 33.62 -8.69
N TYR A 41 -12.50 33.41 -8.83
CA TYR A 41 -11.50 34.43 -8.49
C TYR A 41 -11.63 35.65 -9.40
N GLU A 42 -11.70 35.46 -10.72
CA GLU A 42 -11.84 36.56 -11.67
C GLU A 42 -13.13 37.35 -11.46
N GLU A 43 -14.25 36.67 -11.14
CA GLU A 43 -15.49 37.34 -10.76
C GLU A 43 -15.31 38.17 -9.48
N ALA A 44 -14.78 37.58 -8.41
CA ALA A 44 -14.52 38.27 -7.15
C ALA A 44 -13.59 39.48 -7.34
N LEU A 45 -12.62 39.40 -8.25
CA LEU A 45 -11.71 40.50 -8.59
C LEU A 45 -12.42 41.64 -9.32
N ARG A 46 -13.35 41.35 -10.24
CA ARG A 46 -14.11 42.39 -10.99
C ARG A 46 -15.16 43.13 -10.15
N ARG A 47 -15.69 42.47 -9.12
CA ARG A 47 -16.75 43.00 -8.25
C ARG A 47 -16.27 44.13 -7.35
N SER A 48 -16.93 45.29 -7.35
CA SER A 48 -16.53 46.43 -6.50
C SER A 48 -16.93 46.28 -5.02
N ASP A 49 -17.93 45.45 -4.72
CA ASP A 49 -18.40 45.15 -3.37
C ASP A 49 -17.50 44.14 -2.62
N VAL A 50 -16.57 43.48 -3.33
CA VAL A 50 -15.62 42.54 -2.75
C VAL A 50 -14.31 43.25 -2.41
N LYS A 51 -13.88 43.15 -1.15
CA LYS A 51 -12.61 43.65 -0.62
C LYS A 51 -11.54 42.57 -0.53
N ALA A 52 -11.93 41.36 -0.12
CA ALA A 52 -11.02 40.24 0.11
C ALA A 52 -11.70 38.89 -0.18
N ILE A 53 -10.91 37.82 -0.27
CA ILE A 53 -11.36 36.47 -0.66
C ILE A 53 -11.01 35.45 0.44
N VAL A 54 -11.88 34.49 0.68
CA VAL A 54 -11.61 33.28 1.47
C VAL A 54 -11.87 32.06 0.60
N VAL A 55 -10.94 31.12 0.57
CA VAL A 55 -11.12 29.82 -0.10
C VAL A 55 -11.33 28.75 0.96
N THR A 56 -12.34 27.91 0.81
CA THR A 56 -12.59 26.77 1.71
C THR A 56 -13.16 25.58 0.93
N GLY A 57 -13.37 24.44 1.60
CA GLY A 57 -13.99 23.26 1.00
C GLY A 57 -15.24 22.80 1.75
N LYS A 58 -16.21 22.24 1.03
CA LYS A 58 -17.48 21.78 1.60
C LYS A 58 -17.30 20.54 2.47
N GLY A 59 -18.08 20.43 3.55
CA GLY A 59 -18.22 19.17 4.31
C GLY A 59 -17.02 18.80 5.19
N GLY A 60 -16.36 19.80 5.80
CA GLY A 60 -15.26 19.60 6.75
C GLY A 60 -13.98 19.07 6.11
N LYS A 61 -13.78 19.34 4.81
CA LYS A 61 -12.60 18.94 4.04
C LYS A 61 -12.26 20.05 3.06
N PHE A 62 -11.03 20.54 3.08
CA PHE A 62 -10.57 21.51 2.10
C PHE A 62 -10.48 20.87 0.70
N SER A 63 -9.52 19.96 0.51
CA SER A 63 -9.40 19.14 -0.69
C SER A 63 -8.50 17.93 -0.48
N GLY A 64 -8.92 16.77 -1.02
CA GLY A 64 -8.12 15.55 -1.10
C GLY A 64 -7.04 15.56 -2.18
N GLY A 65 -6.90 16.65 -2.95
CA GLY A 65 -5.92 16.79 -4.03
C GLY A 65 -6.51 16.60 -5.43
N PHE A 66 -5.62 16.50 -6.43
CA PHE A 66 -6.03 16.35 -7.83
C PHE A 66 -6.85 15.09 -8.08
N ASP A 67 -7.81 15.17 -9.01
CA ASP A 67 -8.61 14.01 -9.40
C ASP A 67 -7.84 13.04 -10.30
N ILE A 68 -7.24 12.04 -9.67
CA ILE A 68 -6.41 11.00 -10.31
C ILE A 68 -7.21 10.17 -11.33
N SER A 69 -8.55 10.15 -11.29
CA SER A 69 -9.35 9.45 -12.31
C SER A 69 -9.18 10.05 -13.70
N SER A 70 -8.79 11.33 -13.77
CA SER A 70 -8.48 12.02 -15.03
C SER A 70 -7.18 11.51 -15.68
N PHE A 71 -6.25 10.92 -14.92
CA PHE A 71 -4.95 10.49 -15.44
C PHE A 71 -5.10 9.43 -16.53
N GLY A 72 -5.95 8.42 -16.31
CA GLY A 72 -6.16 7.36 -17.31
C GLY A 72 -6.75 7.89 -18.61
N GLY A 73 -7.76 8.77 -18.53
CA GLY A 73 -8.35 9.42 -19.71
C GLY A 73 -7.35 10.30 -20.45
N VAL A 74 -6.51 11.01 -19.71
CA VAL A 74 -5.43 11.84 -20.24
C VAL A 74 -4.33 11.00 -20.91
N GLN A 75 -3.82 9.97 -20.23
CA GLN A 75 -2.78 9.07 -20.73
C GLN A 75 -3.25 8.28 -21.97
N GLY A 76 -4.54 7.94 -22.04
CA GLY A 76 -5.16 7.26 -23.16
C GLY A 76 -5.65 8.17 -24.29
N GLY A 77 -5.43 9.49 -24.21
CA GLY A 77 -5.85 10.46 -25.23
C GLY A 77 -7.37 10.71 -25.31
N GLN A 78 -8.14 10.25 -24.32
CA GLN A 78 -9.59 10.42 -24.23
C GLN A 78 -9.99 11.75 -23.59
N MET A 79 -9.07 12.41 -22.88
CA MET A 79 -9.25 13.74 -22.30
C MET A 79 -8.17 14.70 -22.80
N MET A 80 -8.58 15.91 -23.15
CA MET A 80 -7.66 17.01 -23.46
C MET A 80 -6.84 17.37 -22.23
N GLN A 81 -5.52 17.45 -22.38
CA GLN A 81 -4.64 17.97 -21.35
C GLN A 81 -4.69 19.49 -21.31
N PRO A 82 -4.68 20.10 -20.10
CA PRO A 82 -4.33 21.50 -19.97
C PRO A 82 -2.95 21.78 -20.59
N LYS A 83 -2.76 22.99 -21.13
CA LYS A 83 -1.44 23.43 -21.59
C LYS A 83 -0.44 23.40 -20.44
N VAL A 84 0.84 23.16 -20.76
CA VAL A 84 1.93 23.19 -19.77
C VAL A 84 1.91 24.52 -19.02
N GLY A 85 2.01 24.46 -17.69
CA GLY A 85 2.00 25.63 -16.83
C GLY A 85 0.62 26.26 -16.63
N TYR A 86 -0.43 25.80 -17.31
CA TYR A 86 -1.76 26.42 -17.20
C TYR A 86 -2.29 26.41 -15.76
N ILE A 87 -2.16 25.30 -15.04
CA ILE A 87 -2.64 25.22 -13.65
C ILE A 87 -1.67 25.93 -12.69
N SER A 88 -0.38 25.59 -12.70
CA SER A 88 0.60 26.15 -11.76
C SER A 88 0.84 27.64 -11.94
N ILE A 89 0.86 28.11 -13.19
CA ILE A 89 1.24 29.49 -13.54
C ILE A 89 -0.01 30.34 -13.75
N ASP A 90 -0.84 30.07 -14.76
CA ASP A 90 -1.98 30.93 -15.09
C ASP A 90 -3.04 30.96 -13.96
N ILE A 91 -3.50 29.80 -13.51
CA ILE A 91 -4.47 29.74 -12.41
C ILE A 91 -3.82 30.14 -11.08
N LEU A 92 -2.92 29.33 -10.54
CA LEU A 92 -2.50 29.53 -9.14
C LEU A 92 -1.57 30.73 -8.95
N THR A 93 -0.67 31.02 -9.89
CA THR A 93 0.30 32.11 -9.70
C THR A 93 -0.24 33.45 -10.19
N ASP A 94 -0.72 33.51 -11.43
CA ASP A 94 -1.10 34.77 -12.08
C ASP A 94 -2.52 35.22 -11.71
N THR A 95 -3.44 34.29 -11.43
CA THR A 95 -4.80 34.62 -11.00
C THR A 95 -4.95 34.69 -9.47
N LEU A 96 -4.50 33.66 -8.74
CA LEU A 96 -4.75 33.55 -7.29
C LEU A 96 -3.73 34.31 -6.43
N GLU A 97 -2.44 34.06 -6.62
CA GLU A 97 -1.37 34.63 -5.78
C GLU A 97 -0.99 36.06 -6.21
N ALA A 98 -1.14 36.39 -7.50
CA ALA A 98 -0.96 37.75 -8.00
C ALA A 98 -2.24 38.60 -7.97
N ALA A 99 -3.32 38.05 -7.40
CA ALA A 99 -4.62 38.71 -7.27
C ALA A 99 -4.50 40.14 -6.73
N ALA A 100 -5.34 41.05 -7.25
CA ALA A 100 -5.44 42.43 -6.78
C ALA A 100 -6.27 42.59 -5.48
N LYS A 101 -6.69 41.48 -4.88
CA LYS A 101 -7.38 41.42 -3.58
C LYS A 101 -6.79 40.29 -2.75
N PRO A 102 -6.58 40.47 -1.44
CA PRO A 102 -5.98 39.44 -0.61
C PRO A 102 -6.91 38.24 -0.47
N SER A 103 -6.31 37.07 -0.26
CA SER A 103 -6.99 35.79 -0.20
C SER A 103 -6.47 34.93 0.94
N VAL A 104 -7.36 34.26 1.66
CA VAL A 104 -7.03 33.40 2.82
C VAL A 104 -7.63 32.01 2.63
N ALA A 105 -6.83 30.96 2.81
CA ALA A 105 -7.30 29.58 2.81
C ALA A 105 -7.80 29.19 4.21
N ALA A 106 -9.06 28.76 4.31
CA ALA A 106 -9.69 28.21 5.50
C ALA A 106 -9.70 26.68 5.42
N VAL A 107 -8.72 26.04 6.06
CA VAL A 107 -8.36 24.62 5.88
C VAL A 107 -8.88 23.75 7.03
N ASP A 108 -9.86 22.89 6.73
CA ASP A 108 -10.28 21.80 7.61
C ASP A 108 -10.07 20.43 6.94
N GLY A 109 -9.94 19.38 7.75
CA GLY A 109 -9.82 18.01 7.28
C GLY A 109 -8.57 17.76 6.42
N LEU A 110 -8.74 17.59 5.11
CA LEU A 110 -7.65 17.26 4.18
C LEU A 110 -7.27 18.50 3.36
N ALA A 111 -5.98 18.81 3.27
CA ALA A 111 -5.39 19.64 2.22
C ALA A 111 -4.18 18.87 1.66
N LEU A 112 -4.45 17.96 0.73
CA LEU A 112 -3.44 17.06 0.17
C LEU A 112 -3.15 17.41 -1.29
N GLY A 113 -1.90 17.25 -1.69
CA GLY A 113 -1.43 17.50 -3.05
C GLY A 113 -1.83 18.86 -3.58
N GLY A 114 -2.46 18.90 -4.77
CA GLY A 114 -3.05 20.11 -5.34
C GLY A 114 -3.92 20.93 -4.39
N GLY A 115 -4.57 20.31 -3.40
CA GLY A 115 -5.31 21.02 -2.34
C GLY A 115 -4.39 21.87 -1.46
N LEU A 116 -3.24 21.33 -1.05
CA LEU A 116 -2.23 22.12 -0.34
C LEU A 116 -1.63 23.20 -1.25
N GLU A 117 -1.41 22.89 -2.54
CA GLU A 117 -0.85 23.86 -3.49
C GLU A 117 -1.78 25.07 -3.70
N VAL A 118 -3.10 24.86 -3.77
CA VAL A 118 -4.11 25.94 -3.75
C VAL A 118 -4.03 26.75 -2.46
N ALA A 119 -3.94 26.08 -1.31
CA ALA A 119 -3.84 26.76 -0.01
C ALA A 119 -2.56 27.59 0.12
N MET A 120 -1.43 27.11 -0.41
CA MET A 120 -0.15 27.84 -0.41
C MET A 120 -0.14 29.02 -1.39
N ALA A 121 -0.96 28.99 -2.45
CA ALA A 121 -1.14 30.11 -3.37
C ALA A 121 -1.97 31.25 -2.76
N CYS A 122 -2.76 30.98 -1.71
CA CYS A 122 -3.41 32.03 -0.92
C CYS A 122 -2.37 32.81 -0.08
N HIS A 123 -2.71 34.04 0.30
CA HIS A 123 -1.81 34.94 1.02
C HIS A 123 -1.66 34.57 2.51
N ALA A 124 -2.65 33.90 3.09
CA ALA A 124 -2.56 33.28 4.42
C ALA A 124 -3.37 31.97 4.48
N ARG A 125 -3.10 31.15 5.50
CA ARG A 125 -3.75 29.86 5.77
C ARG A 125 -4.15 29.80 7.24
N ILE A 126 -5.45 29.64 7.49
CA ILE A 126 -6.01 29.36 8.81
C ILE A 126 -6.47 27.92 8.80
N ALA A 127 -6.12 27.13 9.82
CA ALA A 127 -6.44 25.70 9.82
C ALA A 127 -6.99 25.20 11.15
N THR A 128 -7.61 24.02 11.12
CA THR A 128 -7.93 23.27 12.35
C THR A 128 -6.69 22.50 12.84
N PRO A 129 -6.51 22.28 14.16
CA PRO A 129 -5.34 21.56 14.69
C PRO A 129 -5.17 20.15 14.12
N THR A 130 -6.28 19.52 13.71
CA THR A 130 -6.34 18.15 13.18
C THR A 130 -6.28 18.08 11.66
N ALA A 131 -6.25 19.21 10.95
CA ALA A 131 -6.10 19.22 9.50
C ALA A 131 -4.83 18.46 9.07
N GLN A 132 -4.86 17.81 7.92
CA GLN A 132 -3.73 17.07 7.34
C GLN A 132 -3.26 17.79 6.08
N LEU A 133 -2.01 18.26 6.10
CA LEU A 133 -1.39 19.04 5.02
C LEU A 133 -0.20 18.26 4.47
N GLY A 134 -0.17 17.96 3.17
CA GLY A 134 0.97 17.28 2.56
C GLY A 134 0.92 17.18 1.05
N LEU A 135 2.04 16.78 0.44
CA LEU A 135 2.23 16.60 -1.01
C LEU A 135 2.55 15.12 -1.31
N PRO A 136 1.54 14.25 -1.54
CA PRO A 136 1.72 12.81 -1.69
C PRO A 136 2.01 12.34 -3.13
N GLU A 137 2.27 13.26 -4.07
CA GLU A 137 2.37 12.99 -5.51
C GLU A 137 3.37 11.89 -5.88
N LEU A 138 4.48 11.77 -5.15
CA LEU A 138 5.51 10.78 -5.44
C LEU A 138 4.98 9.34 -5.26
N GLN A 139 3.93 9.11 -4.48
CA GLN A 139 3.25 7.80 -4.41
C GLN A 139 2.58 7.40 -5.72
N LEU A 140 2.36 8.34 -6.64
CA LEU A 140 1.73 8.14 -7.95
C LEU A 140 2.74 8.22 -9.09
N GLY A 141 4.03 8.31 -8.80
CA GLY A 141 5.09 8.38 -9.81
C GLY A 141 5.25 9.75 -10.48
N ILE A 142 4.65 10.78 -9.88
CA ILE A 142 4.70 12.18 -10.32
C ILE A 142 5.26 13.07 -9.21
N ILE A 143 5.42 14.35 -9.49
CA ILE A 143 5.84 15.37 -8.52
C ILE A 143 4.68 16.36 -8.27
N PRO A 144 4.73 17.21 -7.24
CA PRO A 144 3.81 18.34 -7.15
C PRO A 144 3.85 19.16 -8.44
N GLY A 145 2.68 19.51 -8.97
CA GLY A 145 2.54 20.09 -10.31
C GLY A 145 1.89 21.46 -10.34
N PHE A 146 1.42 21.96 -9.19
CA PHE A 146 0.73 23.25 -9.06
C PHE A 146 1.56 24.26 -8.23
N GLY A 147 2.88 24.16 -8.27
CA GLY A 147 3.84 25.03 -7.60
C GLY A 147 4.24 24.59 -6.20
N GLY A 148 3.87 23.38 -5.79
CA GLY A 148 4.21 22.81 -4.50
C GLY A 148 5.71 22.65 -4.29
N THR A 149 6.46 22.30 -5.33
CA THR A 149 7.94 22.22 -5.27
C THR A 149 8.59 23.58 -5.05
N GLN A 150 7.85 24.67 -5.28
CA GLN A 150 8.35 26.04 -5.19
C GLN A 150 7.88 26.74 -3.91
N ARG A 151 6.60 26.62 -3.56
CA ARG A 151 6.03 27.30 -2.38
C ARG A 151 6.36 26.60 -1.07
N LEU A 152 6.39 25.27 -1.04
CA LEU A 152 6.62 24.54 0.21
C LEU A 152 8.02 24.81 0.80
N PRO A 153 9.13 24.74 0.06
CA PRO A 153 10.46 25.09 0.60
C PRO A 153 10.53 26.51 1.18
N ARG A 154 9.80 27.45 0.59
CA ARG A 154 9.74 28.85 1.03
C ARG A 154 8.88 29.09 2.26
N LEU A 155 7.98 28.16 2.57
CA LEU A 155 7.08 28.23 3.72
C LEU A 155 7.60 27.46 4.94
N VAL A 156 8.28 26.32 4.74
CA VAL A 156 8.73 25.45 5.85
C VAL A 156 10.24 25.19 5.88
N GLY A 157 11.01 25.78 4.96
CA GLY A 157 12.43 25.50 4.79
C GLY A 157 12.71 24.27 3.92
N LEU A 158 13.92 24.19 3.36
CA LEU A 158 14.26 23.18 2.37
C LEU A 158 14.23 21.77 2.95
N THR A 159 14.88 21.56 4.11
CA THR A 159 14.97 20.24 4.73
C THR A 159 13.58 19.64 5.00
N LYS A 160 12.68 20.42 5.61
CA LYS A 160 11.33 19.94 5.94
C LYS A 160 10.47 19.74 4.69
N SER A 161 10.59 20.61 3.69
CA SER A 161 9.86 20.46 2.43
C SER A 161 10.24 19.17 1.69
N LEU A 162 11.54 18.85 1.63
CA LEU A 162 12.04 17.61 1.05
C LEU A 162 11.56 16.40 1.84
N GLU A 163 11.55 16.45 3.17
CA GLU A 163 10.99 15.39 4.01
C GLU A 163 9.52 15.12 3.64
N MET A 164 8.70 16.17 3.58
CA MET A 164 7.26 16.05 3.28
C MET A 164 7.01 15.47 1.89
N MET A 165 7.72 15.94 0.86
CA MET A 165 7.56 15.48 -0.52
C MET A 165 8.12 14.06 -0.72
N LEU A 166 9.38 13.82 -0.34
CA LEU A 166 10.07 12.55 -0.57
C LEU A 166 9.46 11.40 0.23
N LEU A 167 8.95 11.66 1.44
CA LEU A 167 8.24 10.65 2.22
C LEU A 167 6.74 10.59 1.90
N SER A 168 6.20 11.57 1.18
CA SER A 168 4.77 11.70 0.88
C SER A 168 3.91 11.60 2.14
N LYS A 169 4.35 12.25 3.22
CA LYS A 169 3.71 12.20 4.54
C LYS A 169 3.08 13.55 4.88
N PRO A 170 1.78 13.58 5.18
CA PRO A 170 1.16 14.80 5.67
C PRO A 170 1.59 15.09 7.11
N ILE A 171 1.66 16.37 7.43
CA ILE A 171 1.78 16.89 8.79
C ILE A 171 0.41 17.36 9.29
N LYS A 172 0.25 17.45 10.61
CA LYS A 172 -1.00 17.96 11.20
C LYS A 172 -0.99 19.48 11.29
N GLY A 173 -2.16 20.10 11.40
CA GLY A 173 -2.33 21.55 11.57
C GLY A 173 -1.46 22.13 12.68
N GLY A 174 -1.36 21.44 13.83
CA GLY A 174 -0.44 21.82 14.92
C GLY A 174 1.01 22.03 14.48
N GLU A 175 1.64 20.98 13.94
CA GLU A 175 3.01 21.02 13.41
C GLU A 175 3.14 22.01 12.24
N ALA A 176 2.13 22.09 11.38
CA ALA A 176 2.11 23.03 10.26
C ALA A 176 2.14 24.50 10.73
N HIS A 177 1.53 24.81 11.86
CA HIS A 177 1.58 26.14 12.45
C HIS A 177 2.96 26.46 13.04
N GLU A 178 3.56 25.53 13.79
CA GLU A 178 4.91 25.68 14.32
C GLU A 178 5.95 25.90 13.21
N LEU A 179 5.79 25.23 12.07
CA LEU A 179 6.64 25.38 10.90
C LEU A 179 6.34 26.62 10.06
N GLY A 180 5.24 27.33 10.33
CA GLY A 180 4.76 28.50 9.58
C GLY A 180 4.19 28.19 8.20
N LEU A 181 3.77 26.94 7.94
CA LEU A 181 2.90 26.60 6.82
C LEU A 181 1.47 27.10 7.05
N VAL A 182 1.03 27.12 8.31
CA VAL A 182 -0.27 27.63 8.77
C VAL A 182 -0.05 28.88 9.62
N ASP A 183 -0.79 29.95 9.32
CA ASP A 183 -0.64 31.25 9.97
C ASP A 183 -1.40 31.33 11.31
N ALA A 184 -2.51 30.60 11.46
CA ALA A 184 -3.22 30.47 12.75
C ALA A 184 -4.05 29.18 12.84
N LEU A 185 -4.30 28.75 14.09
CA LEU A 185 -5.13 27.58 14.41
C LEU A 185 -6.40 27.98 15.15
N VAL A 186 -7.53 27.41 14.72
CA VAL A 186 -8.85 27.66 15.32
C VAL A 186 -9.73 26.41 15.31
N SER A 187 -10.84 26.47 16.05
CA SER A 187 -11.84 25.40 16.01
C SER A 187 -12.52 25.33 14.63
N PRO A 188 -13.07 24.16 14.23
CA PRO A 188 -13.83 24.06 12.98
C PRO A 188 -14.97 25.08 12.85
N ASN A 189 -15.62 25.42 13.96
CA ASN A 189 -16.76 26.35 13.98
C ASN A 189 -16.34 27.81 13.75
N ASP A 190 -15.12 28.18 14.16
CA ASP A 190 -14.62 29.55 14.06
C ASP A 190 -13.79 29.78 12.77
N LEU A 191 -13.54 28.71 12.01
CA LEU A 191 -12.58 28.68 10.91
C LEU A 191 -12.86 29.72 9.83
N VAL A 192 -14.07 29.71 9.26
CA VAL A 192 -14.42 30.62 8.16
C VAL A 192 -14.48 32.07 8.65
N ASN A 193 -15.07 32.32 9.81
CA ASN A 193 -15.17 33.67 10.38
C ASN A 193 -13.79 34.27 10.67
N THR A 194 -12.88 33.47 11.24
CA THR A 194 -11.50 33.90 11.49
C THR A 194 -10.76 34.18 10.18
N ALA A 195 -10.91 33.32 9.17
CA ALA A 195 -10.31 33.54 7.86
C ALA A 195 -10.83 34.82 7.18
N ARG A 196 -12.12 35.14 7.32
CA ARG A 196 -12.71 36.39 6.80
C ARG A 196 -12.08 37.61 7.46
N GLN A 197 -12.01 37.62 8.79
CA GLN A 197 -11.38 38.72 9.53
C GLN A 197 -9.90 38.87 9.14
N TRP A 198 -9.17 37.76 9.01
CA TRP A 198 -7.77 37.79 8.58
C TRP A 198 -7.61 38.36 7.17
N ALA A 199 -8.53 38.03 6.25
CA ALA A 199 -8.51 38.55 4.89
C ALA A 199 -8.75 40.08 4.86
N LEU A 200 -9.67 40.57 5.70
CA LEU A 200 -9.89 42.02 5.88
C LEU A 200 -8.69 42.71 6.52
N ASP A 201 -8.06 42.10 7.52
CA ASP A 201 -6.86 42.65 8.15
C ASP A 201 -5.71 42.83 7.13
N ILE A 202 -5.56 41.91 6.16
CA ILE A 202 -4.59 42.07 5.06
C ILE A 202 -5.02 43.23 4.14
N TYR A 203 -6.30 43.30 3.77
CA TYR A 203 -6.84 44.36 2.92
C TYR A 203 -6.65 45.75 3.53
N GLU A 204 -6.86 45.87 4.85
CA GLU A 204 -6.68 47.10 5.63
C GLU A 204 -5.23 47.36 6.05
N LEU A 205 -4.28 46.56 5.54
CA LEU A 205 -2.84 46.66 5.83
C LEU A 205 -2.47 46.53 7.32
N ARG A 206 -3.35 45.91 8.13
CA ARG A 206 -3.06 45.51 9.51
C ARG A 206 -2.22 44.23 9.56
N ARG A 207 -2.20 43.47 8.47
CA ARG A 207 -1.35 42.29 8.26
C ARG A 207 -0.63 42.40 6.91
N PRO A 208 0.57 41.82 6.80
CA PRO A 208 1.33 41.88 5.55
C PRO A 208 0.65 41.07 4.45
N TRP A 209 0.66 41.63 3.23
CA TRP A 209 0.19 40.95 2.03
C TRP A 209 1.34 40.18 1.38
N ILE A 210 1.48 38.90 1.75
CA ILE A 210 2.64 38.08 1.38
C ILE A 210 2.29 37.12 0.24
N LYS A 211 3.16 37.06 -0.78
CA LYS A 211 3.14 36.04 -1.83
C LYS A 211 4.14 34.95 -1.48
N SER A 212 3.66 33.76 -1.13
CA SER A 212 4.46 32.60 -0.70
C SER A 212 5.60 32.27 -1.68
N LEU A 213 5.35 32.35 -2.98
CA LEU A 213 6.30 32.04 -4.05
C LEU A 213 7.57 32.91 -4.02
N TYR A 214 7.50 34.11 -3.45
CA TYR A 214 8.63 35.05 -3.41
C TYR A 214 9.26 35.18 -2.02
N LYS A 215 8.80 34.41 -1.03
CA LYS A 215 9.46 34.32 0.28
C LYS A 215 10.85 33.70 0.14
N THR A 216 11.80 34.23 0.91
CA THR A 216 13.19 33.76 0.98
C THR A 216 13.72 33.62 2.41
N ASP A 217 12.96 34.08 3.41
CA ASP A 217 13.32 34.13 4.82
C ASP A 217 13.59 32.75 5.45
N LYS A 218 13.07 31.68 4.83
CA LYS A 218 13.27 30.30 5.27
C LYS A 218 14.14 29.48 4.31
N LEU A 219 14.61 30.07 3.22
CA LEU A 219 15.54 29.39 2.33
C LEU A 219 16.95 29.50 2.90
N GLU A 220 17.61 28.35 2.99
CA GLU A 220 18.99 28.24 3.41
C GLU A 220 19.91 28.95 2.38
N PRO A 221 21.04 29.53 2.82
CA PRO A 221 22.04 30.08 1.90
C PRO A 221 22.44 29.06 0.83
N LEU A 222 22.69 29.52 -0.39
CA LEU A 222 22.85 28.65 -1.56
C LEU A 222 23.88 27.51 -1.38
N GLY A 223 24.97 27.76 -0.66
CA GLY A 223 25.97 26.72 -0.36
C GLY A 223 25.43 25.59 0.53
N GLU A 224 24.68 25.94 1.58
CA GLU A 224 24.03 24.98 2.48
C GLU A 224 22.89 24.24 1.77
N ALA A 225 22.06 24.97 1.01
CA ALA A 225 20.98 24.39 0.22
C ALA A 225 21.50 23.29 -0.74
N ARG A 226 22.65 23.52 -1.39
CA ARG A 226 23.28 22.53 -2.28
C ARG A 226 23.70 21.26 -1.54
N GLU A 227 24.24 21.35 -0.33
CA GLU A 227 24.60 20.15 0.45
C GLU A 227 23.36 19.40 0.94
N ILE A 228 22.29 20.10 1.35
CA ILE A 228 20.99 19.48 1.69
C ILE A 228 20.45 18.70 0.49
N LEU A 229 20.43 19.31 -0.70
CA LEU A 229 19.93 18.69 -1.94
C LEU A 229 20.78 17.46 -2.33
N LYS A 230 22.11 17.56 -2.22
CA LYS A 230 23.03 16.46 -2.47
C LYS A 230 22.80 15.28 -1.52
N PHE A 231 22.61 15.56 -0.23
CA PHE A 231 22.25 14.52 0.75
C PHE A 231 20.89 13.89 0.43
N ALA A 232 19.89 14.70 0.10
CA ALA A 232 18.57 14.21 -0.29
C ALA A 232 18.62 13.31 -1.54
N ARG A 233 19.42 13.65 -2.56
CA ARG A 233 19.65 12.80 -3.74
C ARG A 233 20.25 11.45 -3.37
N ALA A 234 21.32 11.45 -2.57
CA ALA A 234 21.97 10.22 -2.13
C ALA A 234 21.00 9.33 -1.32
N GLN A 235 20.18 9.93 -0.46
CA GLN A 235 19.15 9.21 0.29
C GLN A 235 18.06 8.64 -0.63
N ALA A 236 17.56 9.43 -1.58
CA ALA A 236 16.54 9.00 -2.54
C ALA A 236 17.03 7.84 -3.41
N GLN A 237 18.26 7.93 -3.95
CA GLN A 237 18.88 6.85 -4.71
C GLN A 237 19.03 5.56 -3.89
N LYS A 238 19.37 5.68 -2.61
CA LYS A 238 19.49 4.52 -1.71
C LYS A 238 18.13 3.89 -1.37
N GLN A 239 17.10 4.70 -1.17
CA GLN A 239 15.77 4.23 -0.75
C GLN A 239 14.92 3.72 -1.92
N ALA A 240 15.12 4.28 -3.11
CA ALA A 240 14.30 4.04 -4.28
C ALA A 240 15.14 3.98 -5.56
N ALA A 241 16.16 3.11 -5.59
CA ALA A 241 17.11 3.00 -6.70
C ALA A 241 16.48 2.79 -8.09
N ASN A 242 15.27 2.21 -8.14
CA ASN A 242 14.55 1.94 -9.37
C ASN A 242 13.52 3.03 -9.74
N LEU A 243 13.45 4.13 -8.98
CA LEU A 243 12.53 5.25 -9.23
C LEU A 243 13.30 6.51 -9.63
N HIS A 244 12.87 7.16 -10.70
CA HIS A 244 13.49 8.38 -11.20
C HIS A 244 12.82 9.66 -10.67
N HIS A 245 11.48 9.68 -10.56
CA HIS A 245 10.72 10.87 -10.17
C HIS A 245 11.11 11.51 -8.83
N PRO A 246 11.63 10.81 -7.78
CA PRO A 246 12.10 11.49 -6.58
C PRO A 246 13.32 12.38 -6.84
N LEU A 247 14.20 11.99 -7.76
CA LEU A 247 15.36 12.80 -8.15
C LEU A 247 14.92 14.01 -8.97
N VAL A 248 13.97 13.80 -9.89
CA VAL A 248 13.35 14.90 -10.65
C VAL A 248 12.71 15.92 -9.73
N CYS A 249 12.02 15.49 -8.67
CA CYS A 249 11.46 16.39 -7.66
C CYS A 249 12.54 17.28 -7.03
N ILE A 250 13.69 16.70 -6.66
CA ILE A 250 14.81 17.45 -6.06
C ILE A 250 15.41 18.42 -7.09
N ASP A 251 15.56 18.01 -8.34
CA ASP A 251 16.11 18.85 -9.42
C ASP A 251 15.20 20.04 -9.77
N VAL A 252 13.89 19.89 -9.63
CA VAL A 252 12.88 20.94 -9.80
C VAL A 252 12.92 21.93 -8.64
N VAL A 253 13.07 21.44 -7.40
CA VAL A 253 13.26 22.30 -6.22
C VAL A 253 14.55 23.11 -6.34
N GLU A 254 15.65 22.48 -6.74
CA GLU A 254 16.94 23.16 -6.91
C GLU A 254 16.86 24.28 -7.96
N GLU A 255 16.18 24.04 -9.09
CA GLU A 255 15.99 25.07 -10.11
C GLU A 255 15.33 26.33 -9.54
N GLY A 256 14.30 26.13 -8.73
CA GLY A 256 13.58 27.19 -8.05
C GLY A 256 14.43 28.03 -7.10
N ILE A 257 15.44 27.41 -6.49
CA ILE A 257 16.38 28.04 -5.56
C ILE A 257 17.49 28.77 -6.32
N VAL A 258 18.01 28.16 -7.38
CA VAL A 258 19.17 28.67 -8.14
C VAL A 258 18.76 29.74 -9.15
N ALA A 259 17.76 29.45 -10.00
CA ALA A 259 17.34 30.30 -11.10
C ALA A 259 16.11 31.18 -10.77
N GLY A 260 15.52 30.94 -9.60
CA GLY A 260 14.38 31.70 -9.08
C GLY A 260 13.02 31.02 -9.30
N PRO A 261 11.97 31.50 -8.61
CA PRO A 261 10.71 30.78 -8.47
C PRO A 261 9.97 30.54 -9.80
N ARG A 262 9.99 31.50 -10.72
CA ARG A 262 9.32 31.36 -12.04
C ARG A 262 10.00 30.30 -12.91
N ALA A 263 11.34 30.23 -12.91
CA ALA A 263 12.07 29.18 -13.61
C ALA A 263 11.73 27.80 -13.02
N GLY A 264 11.69 27.71 -11.68
CA GLY A 264 11.24 26.51 -10.98
C GLY A 264 9.83 26.06 -11.34
N LEU A 265 8.85 26.98 -11.41
CA LEU A 265 7.46 26.65 -11.82
C LEU A 265 7.37 26.10 -13.25
N TRP A 266 8.13 26.65 -14.19
CA TRP A 266 8.15 26.12 -15.57
C TRP A 266 8.80 24.74 -15.63
N LYS A 267 9.92 24.54 -14.93
CA LYS A 267 10.57 23.23 -14.86
C LYS A 267 9.67 22.18 -14.18
N GLU A 268 8.96 22.58 -13.12
CA GLU A 268 7.97 21.75 -12.44
C GLU A 268 6.87 21.31 -13.40
N ALA A 269 6.27 22.25 -14.13
CA ALA A 269 5.18 21.96 -15.05
C ALA A 269 5.59 21.00 -16.18
N THR A 270 6.77 21.20 -16.76
CA THR A 270 7.33 20.32 -17.79
C THR A 270 7.62 18.93 -17.23
N ALA A 271 8.35 18.86 -16.11
CA ALA A 271 8.71 17.59 -15.48
C ALA A 271 7.48 16.79 -15.02
N PHE A 272 6.44 17.46 -14.50
CA PHE A 272 5.17 16.84 -14.16
C PHE A 272 4.55 16.16 -15.39
N GLN A 273 4.50 16.87 -16.52
CA GLN A 273 3.90 16.34 -17.75
C GLN A 273 4.66 15.12 -18.28
N ASP A 274 5.99 15.16 -18.28
CA ASP A 274 6.82 14.03 -18.71
C ASP A 274 6.59 12.80 -17.82
N LEU A 275 6.57 13.00 -16.50
CA LEU A 275 6.36 11.93 -15.53
C LEU A 275 4.96 11.32 -15.61
N LEU A 276 3.94 12.12 -15.91
CA LEU A 276 2.55 11.67 -16.06
C LEU A 276 2.40 10.57 -17.12
N PHE A 277 3.24 10.55 -18.15
CA PHE A 277 3.21 9.53 -19.21
C PHE A 277 4.17 8.36 -18.99
N SER A 278 4.98 8.39 -17.93
CA SER A 278 5.91 7.32 -17.61
C SER A 278 5.19 6.03 -17.22
N ASP A 279 5.81 4.87 -17.52
CA ASP A 279 5.25 3.58 -17.12
C ASP A 279 5.20 3.39 -15.60
N THR A 280 6.11 4.05 -14.88
CA THR A 280 6.08 4.15 -13.41
C THR A 280 4.79 4.80 -12.93
N CYS A 281 4.40 5.94 -13.52
CA CYS A 281 3.16 6.62 -13.16
C CYS A 281 1.94 5.75 -13.48
N LYS A 282 1.85 5.20 -14.69
CA LYS A 282 0.74 4.30 -15.08
C LYS A 282 0.60 3.13 -14.10
N SER A 283 1.72 2.52 -13.72
CA SER A 283 1.77 1.40 -12.77
C SER A 283 1.30 1.80 -11.37
N LEU A 284 1.80 2.91 -10.82
CA LEU A 284 1.41 3.35 -9.48
C LEU A 284 -0.04 3.85 -9.41
N VAL A 285 -0.54 4.46 -10.48
CA VAL A 285 -1.95 4.83 -10.64
C VAL A 285 -2.83 3.58 -10.70
N HIS A 286 -2.41 2.55 -11.43
CA HIS A 286 -3.08 1.24 -11.42
C HIS A 286 -3.16 0.67 -10.01
N VAL A 287 -2.07 0.68 -9.25
CA VAL A 287 -2.04 0.21 -7.85
C VAL A 287 -3.01 1.01 -6.99
N PHE A 288 -3.05 2.34 -7.13
CA PHE A 288 -3.93 3.23 -6.38
C PHE A 288 -5.42 2.92 -6.58
N PHE A 289 -5.83 2.63 -7.83
CA PHE A 289 -7.21 2.22 -8.13
C PHE A 289 -7.49 0.78 -7.74
N SER A 290 -6.54 -0.13 -7.98
CA SER A 290 -6.63 -1.54 -7.62
C SER A 290 -6.84 -1.71 -6.11
N GLN A 291 -6.08 -0.97 -5.29
CA GLN A 291 -6.23 -0.98 -3.83
C GLN A 291 -7.61 -0.54 -3.36
N ARG A 292 -8.23 0.45 -4.03
CA ARG A 292 -9.62 0.85 -3.70
C ARG A 292 -10.63 -0.19 -4.17
N ALA A 293 -10.37 -0.80 -5.31
CA ALA A 293 -11.26 -1.79 -5.90
C ALA A 293 -11.33 -3.08 -5.07
N THR A 294 -10.35 -3.36 -4.18
CA THR A 294 -10.42 -4.54 -3.29
C THR A 294 -11.62 -4.49 -2.34
N SER A 295 -12.15 -3.30 -2.04
CA SER A 295 -13.36 -3.13 -1.22
C SER A 295 -14.67 -3.40 -1.97
N LYS A 296 -14.63 -3.59 -3.29
CA LYS A 296 -15.81 -3.87 -4.12
C LYS A 296 -15.84 -5.36 -4.45
N ILE A 297 -16.67 -6.08 -3.71
CA ILE A 297 -16.83 -7.53 -3.78
C ILE A 297 -18.26 -7.85 -4.25
N PRO A 298 -18.41 -8.45 -5.45
CA PRO A 298 -19.68 -8.97 -5.93
C PRO A 298 -20.24 -10.07 -5.02
N GLY A 299 -21.56 -10.08 -4.84
CA GLY A 299 -22.25 -10.99 -3.93
C GLY A 299 -21.98 -10.70 -2.45
N ALA A 300 -21.53 -9.48 -2.11
CA ALA A 300 -21.32 -9.06 -0.73
C ALA A 300 -21.55 -7.57 -0.53
N THR A 301 -20.70 -6.73 -1.11
CA THR A 301 -20.76 -5.27 -0.90
C THR A 301 -21.80 -4.57 -1.78
N ASP A 302 -22.19 -5.22 -2.86
CA ASP A 302 -23.27 -4.84 -3.77
C ASP A 302 -24.67 -5.17 -3.22
N LEU A 303 -24.76 -6.00 -2.17
CA LEU A 303 -26.02 -6.37 -1.51
C LEU A 303 -26.57 -5.27 -0.56
N GLY A 304 -25.87 -4.14 -0.41
CA GLY A 304 -26.28 -3.07 0.49
C GLY A 304 -26.14 -3.38 1.99
N LEU A 305 -25.43 -4.44 2.35
CA LEU A 305 -25.17 -4.84 3.74
C LEU A 305 -24.30 -3.81 4.45
N MET A 306 -24.68 -3.46 5.68
CA MET A 306 -23.91 -2.57 6.54
C MET A 306 -23.01 -3.39 7.47
N PRO A 307 -21.73 -3.00 7.69
CA PRO A 307 -20.87 -3.67 8.66
C PRO A 307 -21.47 -3.65 10.06
N ARG A 308 -21.50 -4.80 10.73
CA ARG A 308 -21.88 -4.91 12.14
C ARG A 308 -20.81 -4.28 13.02
N LYS A 309 -21.23 -3.72 14.16
CA LYS A 309 -20.31 -3.11 15.12
C LYS A 309 -19.54 -4.20 15.88
N ILE A 310 -18.29 -4.42 15.49
CA ILE A 310 -17.34 -5.20 16.29
C ILE A 310 -16.84 -4.32 17.44
N SER A 311 -17.03 -4.76 18.68
CA SER A 311 -16.62 -4.04 19.89
C SER A 311 -15.62 -4.83 20.73
N LYS A 312 -15.68 -6.16 20.71
CA LYS A 312 -14.78 -7.04 21.48
C LYS A 312 -14.25 -8.17 20.61
N ILE A 313 -12.93 -8.37 20.65
CA ILE A 313 -12.23 -9.38 19.82
C ILE A 313 -11.55 -10.40 20.74
N ALA A 314 -11.61 -11.68 20.39
CA ALA A 314 -10.79 -12.71 21.03
C ALA A 314 -9.77 -13.29 20.06
N ILE A 315 -8.59 -13.61 20.57
CA ILE A 315 -7.49 -14.21 19.81
C ILE A 315 -7.07 -15.49 20.52
N LEU A 316 -7.06 -16.60 19.79
CA LEU A 316 -6.68 -17.90 20.31
C LEU A 316 -5.24 -18.20 19.92
N GLY A 317 -4.36 -18.29 20.92
CA GLY A 317 -2.92 -18.50 20.74
C GLY A 317 -2.12 -17.18 20.79
N GLY A 318 -1.17 -17.10 21.72
CA GLY A 318 -0.24 -15.99 21.95
C GLY A 318 1.12 -16.17 21.29
N GLY A 319 1.20 -17.03 20.27
CA GLY A 319 2.40 -17.21 19.45
C GLY A 319 2.78 -15.96 18.64
N LEU A 320 3.69 -16.13 17.67
CA LEU A 320 4.17 -15.03 16.83
C LEU A 320 3.02 -14.31 16.09
N MET A 321 2.12 -15.07 15.46
CA MET A 321 0.98 -14.52 14.72
C MET A 321 -0.05 -13.90 15.66
N GLY A 322 -0.54 -14.65 16.64
CA GLY A 322 -1.60 -14.16 17.54
C GLY A 322 -1.19 -12.92 18.33
N SER A 323 0.04 -12.85 18.86
CA SER A 323 0.54 -11.62 19.51
C SER A 323 0.65 -10.44 18.53
N GLY A 324 1.03 -10.68 17.28
CA GLY A 324 1.04 -9.66 16.23
C GLY A 324 -0.36 -9.17 15.85
N ILE A 325 -1.34 -10.07 15.76
CA ILE A 325 -2.74 -9.73 15.48
C ILE A 325 -3.31 -8.93 16.65
N ALA A 326 -3.08 -9.37 17.89
CA ALA A 326 -3.49 -8.65 19.11
C ALA A 326 -2.93 -7.22 19.12
N THR A 327 -1.64 -7.09 18.80
CA THR A 327 -0.98 -5.77 18.68
C THR A 327 -1.66 -4.89 17.62
N ALA A 328 -2.04 -5.43 16.46
CA ALA A 328 -2.72 -4.66 15.41
C ALA A 328 -4.11 -4.16 15.85
N MET A 329 -4.85 -5.00 16.58
CA MET A 329 -6.19 -4.69 17.09
C MET A 329 -6.15 -3.59 18.16
N ILE A 330 -5.30 -3.72 19.18
CA ILE A 330 -5.22 -2.74 20.29
C ILE A 330 -4.66 -1.38 19.86
N LEU A 331 -3.76 -1.35 18.86
CA LEU A 331 -3.29 -0.09 18.26
C LEU A 331 -4.40 0.71 17.58
N SER A 332 -5.50 0.04 17.28
CA SER A 332 -6.73 0.56 16.67
C SER A 332 -7.87 0.69 17.68
N ASN A 333 -7.57 0.55 18.98
CA ASN A 333 -8.47 0.67 20.13
C ASN A 333 -9.56 -0.43 20.24
N TYR A 334 -9.30 -1.64 19.73
CA TYR A 334 -10.14 -2.79 20.04
C TYR A 334 -9.71 -3.45 21.36
N PRO A 335 -10.61 -3.65 22.34
CA PRO A 335 -10.42 -4.60 23.43
C PRO A 335 -10.18 -6.01 22.91
N VAL A 336 -9.14 -6.67 23.42
CA VAL A 336 -8.69 -8.00 23.01
C VAL A 336 -8.62 -8.95 24.20
N ILE A 337 -9.29 -10.08 24.07
CA ILE A 337 -9.08 -11.25 24.93
C ILE A 337 -8.03 -12.15 24.27
N LEU A 338 -6.90 -12.38 24.94
CA LEU A 338 -5.90 -13.34 24.50
C LEU A 338 -6.07 -14.64 25.29
N LYS A 339 -6.50 -15.70 24.61
CA LYS A 339 -6.63 -17.02 25.21
C LYS A 339 -5.43 -17.89 24.89
N GLU A 340 -4.91 -18.57 25.91
CA GLU A 340 -3.88 -19.60 25.78
C GLU A 340 -4.25 -20.89 26.52
N VAL A 341 -3.45 -21.94 26.31
CA VAL A 341 -3.70 -23.27 26.93
C VAL A 341 -3.16 -23.36 28.36
N ASN A 342 -2.19 -22.51 28.73
CA ASN A 342 -1.64 -22.42 30.08
C ASN A 342 -0.99 -21.05 30.33
N GLU A 343 -0.72 -20.74 31.60
CA GLU A 343 -0.14 -19.47 32.04
C GLU A 343 1.21 -19.16 31.39
N LYS A 344 2.07 -20.17 31.18
CA LYS A 344 3.40 -19.98 30.58
C LYS A 344 3.28 -19.42 29.15
N PHE A 345 2.43 -20.02 28.33
CA PHE A 345 2.21 -19.52 26.96
C PHE A 345 1.46 -18.19 26.95
N LEU A 346 0.51 -18.00 27.88
CA LEU A 346 -0.22 -16.74 28.02
C LEU A 346 0.74 -15.58 28.32
N ASN A 347 1.58 -15.72 29.33
CA ASN A 347 2.57 -14.72 29.71
C ASN A 347 3.54 -14.43 28.57
N ALA A 348 4.03 -15.47 27.89
CA ALA A 348 4.88 -15.30 26.71
C ALA A 348 4.18 -14.53 25.57
N GLY A 349 2.89 -14.75 25.36
CA GLY A 349 2.10 -14.00 24.38
C GLY A 349 1.93 -12.52 24.75
N ILE A 350 1.62 -12.24 26.01
CA ILE A 350 1.53 -10.88 26.54
C ILE A 350 2.87 -10.15 26.43
N ASP A 351 3.98 -10.81 26.76
CA ASP A 351 5.30 -10.20 26.68
C ASP A 351 5.74 -9.90 25.23
N ARG A 352 5.32 -10.72 24.26
CA ARG A 352 5.50 -10.39 22.83
C ARG A 352 4.71 -9.15 22.42
N ILE A 353 3.47 -8.99 22.91
CA ILE A 353 2.66 -7.80 22.66
C ILE A 353 3.37 -6.56 23.24
N LYS A 354 3.82 -6.63 24.50
CA LYS A 354 4.61 -5.56 25.14
C LYS A 354 5.84 -5.21 24.30
N ALA A 355 6.62 -6.20 23.88
CA ALA A 355 7.83 -5.98 23.09
C ALA A 355 7.54 -5.30 21.73
N ASN A 356 6.45 -5.68 21.06
CA ASN A 356 6.02 -5.03 19.82
C ASN A 356 5.70 -3.55 20.05
N LEU A 357 4.94 -3.24 21.11
CA LEU A 357 4.57 -1.88 21.47
C LEU A 357 5.78 -1.03 21.91
N GLN A 358 6.64 -1.57 22.78
CA GLN A 358 7.89 -0.92 23.21
C GLN A 358 8.83 -0.63 22.04
N SER A 359 8.85 -1.49 21.01
CA SER A 359 9.59 -1.21 19.77
C SER A 359 9.10 0.08 19.08
N ARG A 360 7.79 0.38 19.15
CA ARG A 360 7.23 1.60 18.57
C ARG A 360 7.56 2.83 19.41
N VAL A 361 7.54 2.72 20.73
CA VAL A 361 7.96 3.79 21.65
C VAL A 361 9.43 4.14 21.40
N ARG A 362 10.33 3.15 21.40
CA ARG A 362 11.77 3.36 21.12
C ARG A 362 12.04 3.97 19.75
N LYS A 363 11.15 3.78 18.79
CA LYS A 363 11.24 4.36 17.43
C LYS A 363 10.54 5.72 17.30
N GLY A 364 10.07 6.32 18.41
CA GLY A 364 9.34 7.59 18.42
C GLY A 364 7.97 7.54 17.71
N LYS A 365 7.44 6.35 17.42
CA LYS A 365 6.15 6.17 16.72
C LYS A 365 4.96 6.06 17.66
N MET A 366 5.17 6.19 18.96
CA MET A 366 4.17 6.04 20.02
C MET A 366 4.68 6.69 21.31
N THR A 367 3.80 7.34 22.05
CA THR A 367 4.09 7.89 23.39
C THR A 367 3.87 6.82 24.47
N ASP A 368 4.45 7.02 25.66
CA ASP A 368 4.25 6.11 26.80
C ASP A 368 2.79 6.05 27.27
N GLU A 369 2.08 7.19 27.27
CA GLU A 369 0.65 7.24 27.56
C GLU A 369 -0.18 6.37 26.61
N ARG A 370 0.16 6.40 25.31
CA ARG A 370 -0.51 5.58 24.30
C ARG A 370 -0.12 4.10 24.43
N TYR A 371 1.10 3.81 24.88
CA TYR A 371 1.54 2.46 25.21
C TYR A 371 0.67 1.87 26.33
N GLU A 372 0.54 2.57 27.46
CA GLU A 372 -0.24 2.11 28.62
C GLU A 372 -1.71 1.93 28.26
N LYS A 373 -2.30 2.89 27.52
CA LYS A 373 -3.66 2.76 27.01
C LYS A 373 -3.83 1.52 26.14
N ALA A 374 -2.92 1.26 25.22
CA ALA A 374 -3.01 0.08 24.35
C ALA A 374 -2.87 -1.23 25.14
N MET A 375 -1.97 -1.28 26.13
CA MET A 375 -1.81 -2.45 27.00
C MET A 375 -3.03 -2.72 27.87
N SER A 376 -3.71 -1.68 28.35
CA SER A 376 -4.95 -1.83 29.15
C SER A 376 -6.10 -2.51 28.39
N LEU A 377 -6.02 -2.59 27.06
CA LEU A 377 -7.01 -3.24 26.21
C LEU A 377 -6.80 -4.75 26.07
N VAL A 378 -5.72 -5.32 26.62
CA VAL A 378 -5.42 -6.76 26.52
C VAL A 378 -5.78 -7.45 27.84
N THR A 379 -6.64 -8.47 27.76
CA THR A 379 -6.95 -9.34 28.90
C THR A 379 -6.56 -10.78 28.56
N GLY A 380 -5.72 -11.38 29.39
CA GLY A 380 -5.31 -12.78 29.23
C GLY A 380 -6.24 -13.74 29.94
N VAL A 381 -6.63 -14.84 29.29
CA VAL A 381 -7.50 -15.88 29.85
C VAL A 381 -7.05 -17.29 29.46
N LEU A 382 -7.50 -18.30 30.19
CA LEU A 382 -7.21 -19.72 29.90
C LEU A 382 -8.45 -20.49 29.43
N ASP A 383 -9.63 -20.10 29.93
CA ASP A 383 -10.93 -20.67 29.59
C ASP A 383 -11.69 -19.86 28.52
N TYR A 384 -12.91 -20.30 28.20
CA TYR A 384 -13.82 -19.66 27.26
C TYR A 384 -14.96 -18.86 27.93
N GLU A 385 -15.00 -18.73 29.26
CA GLU A 385 -16.14 -18.10 29.96
C GLU A 385 -16.33 -16.63 29.57
N HIS A 386 -15.25 -15.98 29.17
CA HIS A 386 -15.20 -14.59 28.73
C HIS A 386 -15.62 -14.38 27.25
N PHE A 387 -16.06 -15.43 26.54
CA PHE A 387 -16.39 -15.38 25.11
C PHE A 387 -17.87 -15.05 24.82
N LYS A 388 -18.72 -14.98 25.86
CA LYS A 388 -20.18 -14.79 25.73
C LYS A 388 -20.59 -13.46 25.08
N ASP A 389 -19.72 -12.46 25.10
CA ASP A 389 -19.93 -11.12 24.53
C ASP A 389 -18.88 -10.75 23.46
N VAL A 390 -18.19 -11.75 22.89
CA VAL A 390 -17.21 -11.54 21.81
C VAL A 390 -17.93 -11.43 20.46
N ASP A 391 -17.53 -10.47 19.63
CA ASP A 391 -18.10 -10.24 18.31
C ASP A 391 -17.28 -10.88 17.18
N LEU A 392 -15.96 -11.04 17.40
CA LEU A 392 -15.03 -11.64 16.46
C LEU A 392 -13.97 -12.46 17.20
N VAL A 393 -13.82 -13.72 16.81
CA VAL A 393 -12.71 -14.58 17.23
C VAL A 393 -11.75 -14.77 16.07
N ILE A 394 -10.44 -14.68 16.33
CA ILE A 394 -9.39 -15.05 15.38
C ILE A 394 -8.53 -16.16 15.97
N GLU A 395 -8.62 -17.34 15.36
CA GLU A 395 -7.81 -18.50 15.71
C GLU A 395 -6.41 -18.41 15.09
N ALA A 396 -5.36 -18.47 15.91
CA ALA A 396 -3.96 -18.37 15.50
C ALA A 396 -3.07 -19.41 16.20
N VAL A 397 -3.58 -20.63 16.39
CA VAL A 397 -2.87 -21.80 16.90
C VAL A 397 -2.15 -22.56 15.78
N ILE A 398 -1.37 -23.57 16.17
CA ILE A 398 -0.58 -24.40 15.25
C ILE A 398 -1.43 -25.04 14.14
N GLU A 399 -0.78 -25.33 13.01
CA GLU A 399 -1.39 -25.98 11.85
C GLU A 399 -1.69 -27.46 12.12
N ASN A 400 -2.77 -27.72 12.84
CA ASN A 400 -3.28 -29.06 13.12
C ASN A 400 -4.80 -29.11 12.93
N VAL A 401 -5.26 -29.89 11.95
CA VAL A 401 -6.68 -30.00 11.59
C VAL A 401 -7.56 -30.40 12.77
N LYS A 402 -7.20 -31.47 13.49
CA LYS A 402 -8.02 -32.01 14.59
C LYS A 402 -8.17 -30.99 15.72
N LEU A 403 -7.10 -30.29 16.05
CA LEU A 403 -7.11 -29.22 17.05
C LEU A 403 -8.01 -28.06 16.61
N LYS A 404 -7.87 -27.59 15.36
CA LYS A 404 -8.71 -26.49 14.84
C LYS A 404 -10.19 -26.89 14.80
N GLN A 405 -10.52 -28.11 14.36
CA GLN A 405 -11.90 -28.62 14.40
C GLN A 405 -12.48 -28.61 15.82
N GLN A 406 -11.69 -29.04 16.82
CA GLN A 406 -12.12 -29.00 18.22
C GLN A 406 -12.35 -27.56 18.68
N ILE A 407 -11.41 -26.65 18.40
CA ILE A 407 -11.52 -25.23 18.73
C ILE A 407 -12.80 -24.63 18.15
N PHE A 408 -13.10 -24.86 16.86
CA PHE A 408 -14.29 -24.29 16.22
C PHE A 408 -15.59 -24.90 16.77
N SER A 409 -15.59 -26.18 17.16
CA SER A 409 -16.70 -26.78 17.92
C SER A 409 -16.89 -26.14 19.29
N ASP A 410 -15.82 -25.81 20.00
CA ASP A 410 -15.89 -25.12 21.29
C ASP A 410 -16.38 -23.67 21.12
N LEU A 411 -15.90 -22.97 20.09
CA LEU A 411 -16.35 -21.60 19.78
C LEU A 411 -17.84 -21.53 19.48
N GLU A 412 -18.41 -22.54 18.79
CA GLU A 412 -19.85 -22.61 18.59
C GLU A 412 -20.64 -22.68 19.91
N LYS A 413 -20.08 -23.34 20.92
CA LYS A 413 -20.72 -23.50 22.24
C LYS A 413 -20.63 -22.23 23.10
N TYR A 414 -19.48 -21.55 23.09
CA TYR A 414 -19.20 -20.45 24.04
C TYR A 414 -19.43 -19.05 23.47
N CYS A 415 -19.38 -18.88 22.13
CA CYS A 415 -19.62 -17.58 21.50
C CYS A 415 -21.10 -17.38 21.17
N PRO A 416 -21.60 -16.13 21.22
CA PRO A 416 -22.96 -15.83 20.77
C PRO A 416 -23.11 -16.11 19.27
N SER A 417 -24.35 -16.33 18.80
CA SER A 417 -24.63 -16.72 17.41
C SER A 417 -24.18 -15.68 16.38
N HIS A 418 -24.11 -14.40 16.76
CA HIS A 418 -23.64 -13.34 15.87
C HIS A 418 -22.12 -13.28 15.71
N CYS A 419 -21.35 -13.89 16.62
CA CYS A 419 -19.90 -13.83 16.63
C CYS A 419 -19.29 -14.41 15.35
N VAL A 420 -18.39 -13.67 14.70
CA VAL A 420 -17.61 -14.15 13.55
C VAL A 420 -16.53 -15.11 14.04
N LEU A 421 -16.37 -16.25 13.38
CA LEU A 421 -15.38 -17.28 13.71
C LEU A 421 -14.30 -17.31 12.63
N ALA A 422 -13.21 -16.58 12.84
CA ALA A 422 -12.13 -16.48 11.88
C ALA A 422 -10.94 -17.39 12.21
N THR A 423 -10.25 -17.90 11.19
CA THR A 423 -8.95 -18.59 11.32
C THR A 423 -7.85 -17.86 10.57
N ASN A 424 -6.65 -17.80 11.15
CA ASN A 424 -5.43 -17.30 10.53
C ASN A 424 -4.63 -18.43 9.84
N THR A 425 -5.21 -19.61 9.60
CA THR A 425 -4.52 -20.66 8.86
C THR A 425 -4.00 -20.16 7.52
N SER A 426 -2.92 -20.75 6.99
CA SER A 426 -2.32 -20.38 5.71
C SER A 426 -2.50 -21.43 4.61
N THR A 427 -2.87 -22.66 4.98
CA THR A 427 -2.93 -23.81 4.04
C THR A 427 -4.10 -24.76 4.26
N ILE A 428 -4.73 -24.78 5.46
CA ILE A 428 -5.80 -25.75 5.75
C ILE A 428 -7.12 -25.27 5.11
N ASP A 429 -7.82 -26.20 4.47
CA ASP A 429 -9.17 -25.99 3.95
C ASP A 429 -10.15 -25.60 5.07
N LEU A 430 -10.80 -24.44 4.93
CA LEU A 430 -11.78 -23.94 5.89
C LEU A 430 -13.02 -24.85 6.03
N ASN A 431 -13.41 -25.57 4.97
CA ASN A 431 -14.48 -26.56 5.04
C ASN A 431 -14.12 -27.69 6.00
N LEU A 432 -12.86 -28.14 5.96
CA LEU A 432 -12.33 -29.17 6.86
C LEU A 432 -12.32 -28.68 8.32
N ILE A 433 -11.97 -27.41 8.56
CA ILE A 433 -12.06 -26.80 9.89
C ILE A 433 -13.52 -26.79 10.39
N GLY A 434 -14.47 -26.49 9.51
CA GLY A 434 -15.89 -26.37 9.81
C GLY A 434 -16.68 -27.68 9.88
N GLU A 435 -16.07 -28.86 9.68
CA GLU A 435 -16.80 -30.15 9.61
C GLU A 435 -17.53 -30.51 10.91
N LYS A 436 -16.98 -30.14 12.07
CA LYS A 436 -17.51 -30.53 13.39
C LYS A 436 -18.42 -29.47 14.03
N THR A 437 -18.91 -28.52 13.25
CA THR A 437 -19.76 -27.42 13.74
C THR A 437 -20.90 -27.12 12.77
N LYS A 438 -22.01 -26.58 13.28
CA LYS A 438 -23.15 -26.13 12.46
C LYS A 438 -23.04 -24.65 12.05
N SER A 439 -22.08 -23.94 12.63
CA SER A 439 -21.83 -22.50 12.45
C SER A 439 -20.99 -22.16 11.20
N GLN A 440 -21.09 -22.95 10.13
CA GLN A 440 -20.23 -22.81 8.95
C GLN A 440 -20.47 -21.50 8.17
N ASP A 441 -21.66 -20.93 8.29
CA ASP A 441 -22.03 -19.65 7.72
C ASP A 441 -21.24 -18.46 8.29
N ARG A 442 -20.73 -18.61 9.51
CA ARG A 442 -19.92 -17.60 10.20
C ARG A 442 -18.43 -17.94 10.28
N ILE A 443 -17.98 -18.99 9.59
CA ILE A 443 -16.56 -19.34 9.44
C ILE A 443 -15.95 -18.58 8.25
N VAL A 444 -14.79 -17.97 8.50
CA VAL A 444 -14.03 -17.21 7.50
C VAL A 444 -12.53 -17.31 7.77
N GLY A 445 -11.69 -17.11 6.76
CA GLY A 445 -10.26 -16.92 6.96
C GLY A 445 -9.96 -15.45 7.18
N ALA A 446 -9.19 -15.12 8.20
CA ALA A 446 -8.58 -13.82 8.41
C ALA A 446 -7.07 -14.02 8.37
N HIS A 447 -6.52 -14.25 7.19
CA HIS A 447 -5.12 -14.61 6.99
C HIS A 447 -4.25 -13.34 7.00
N PHE A 448 -3.55 -13.14 8.12
CA PHE A 448 -2.54 -12.10 8.31
C PHE A 448 -1.16 -12.59 7.87
N PHE A 449 -0.31 -11.66 7.46
CA PHE A 449 1.07 -11.94 7.06
C PHE A 449 2.05 -11.53 8.17
N SER A 450 3.05 -12.36 8.45
CA SER A 450 4.01 -12.10 9.51
C SER A 450 5.03 -11.03 9.11
N PRO A 451 5.36 -10.04 9.96
CA PRO A 451 4.73 -9.74 11.26
C PRO A 451 3.36 -9.05 11.10
N ALA A 452 2.32 -9.57 11.75
CA ALA A 452 0.93 -9.17 11.52
C ALA A 452 0.61 -7.70 11.83
N HIS A 453 1.34 -7.04 12.73
CA HIS A 453 1.16 -5.61 13.02
C HIS A 453 1.91 -4.66 12.06
N ILE A 454 2.71 -5.22 11.14
CA ILE A 454 3.51 -4.49 10.16
C ILE A 454 2.99 -4.72 8.75
N MET A 455 2.77 -5.97 8.35
CA MET A 455 2.42 -6.32 6.97
C MET A 455 1.05 -5.76 6.56
N PRO A 456 0.91 -5.06 5.43
CA PRO A 456 -0.30 -4.29 5.12
C PRO A 456 -1.49 -5.13 4.65
N LEU A 457 -1.27 -6.34 4.14
CA LEU A 457 -2.33 -7.19 3.60
C LEU A 457 -3.12 -7.94 4.68
N LEU A 458 -4.42 -8.08 4.46
CA LEU A 458 -5.30 -9.05 5.12
C LEU A 458 -6.02 -9.85 4.04
N GLU A 459 -5.82 -11.15 3.99
CA GLU A 459 -6.52 -12.02 3.05
C GLU A 459 -7.77 -12.61 3.74
N ILE A 460 -8.95 -12.20 3.28
CA ILE A 460 -10.24 -12.65 3.77
C ILE A 460 -10.68 -13.84 2.92
N VAL A 461 -10.59 -15.04 3.47
CA VAL A 461 -10.86 -16.28 2.74
C VAL A 461 -12.31 -16.70 2.98
N ARG A 462 -13.12 -16.77 1.92
CA ARG A 462 -14.51 -17.24 2.00
C ARG A 462 -14.68 -18.64 1.47
N THR A 463 -15.52 -19.42 2.15
CA THR A 463 -16.08 -20.67 1.61
C THR A 463 -17.38 -20.37 0.87
N GLN A 464 -18.00 -21.40 0.29
CA GLN A 464 -19.34 -21.29 -0.28
C GLN A 464 -20.44 -21.12 0.78
N ARG A 465 -20.16 -21.45 2.04
CA ARG A 465 -21.11 -21.30 3.15
C ARG A 465 -20.97 -19.96 3.86
N THR A 466 -19.79 -19.34 3.81
CA THR A 466 -19.48 -18.07 4.48
C THR A 466 -20.48 -16.99 4.06
N SER A 467 -21.19 -16.44 5.04
CA SER A 467 -22.20 -15.40 4.84
C SER A 467 -21.57 -14.11 4.29
N PRO A 468 -22.22 -13.46 3.31
CA PRO A 468 -21.79 -12.15 2.82
C PRO A 468 -21.63 -11.08 3.91
N GLN A 469 -22.44 -11.16 4.97
CA GLN A 469 -22.35 -10.24 6.11
C GLN A 469 -20.98 -10.32 6.81
N VAL A 470 -20.44 -11.54 6.98
CA VAL A 470 -19.14 -11.76 7.62
C VAL A 470 -18.00 -11.17 6.80
N VAL A 471 -18.09 -11.26 5.47
CA VAL A 471 -17.13 -10.63 4.55
C VAL A 471 -17.16 -9.10 4.72
N VAL A 472 -18.35 -8.50 4.76
CA VAL A 472 -18.51 -7.04 4.95
C VAL A 472 -17.97 -6.59 6.31
N ASP A 473 -18.21 -7.35 7.37
CA ASP A 473 -17.68 -7.04 8.70
C ASP A 473 -16.14 -7.06 8.72
N LEU A 474 -15.51 -8.07 8.12
CA LEU A 474 -14.06 -8.16 8.08
C LEU A 474 -13.41 -7.13 7.14
N LEU A 475 -14.09 -6.73 6.06
CA LEU A 475 -13.64 -5.59 5.24
C LEU A 475 -13.55 -4.31 6.08
N ASP A 476 -14.56 -4.04 6.92
CA ASP A 476 -14.56 -2.89 7.83
C ASP A 476 -13.51 -3.00 8.93
N VAL A 477 -13.39 -4.17 9.58
CA VAL A 477 -12.33 -4.42 10.57
C VAL A 477 -10.96 -4.17 9.95
N GLY A 478 -10.68 -4.79 8.79
CA GLY A 478 -9.43 -4.64 8.04
C GLY A 478 -9.09 -3.17 7.77
N LYS A 479 -10.07 -2.39 7.29
CA LYS A 479 -9.91 -0.95 7.07
C LYS A 479 -9.61 -0.18 8.36
N LYS A 480 -10.34 -0.45 9.45
CA LYS A 480 -10.15 0.22 10.75
C LYS A 480 -8.78 -0.07 11.36
N ILE A 481 -8.25 -1.28 11.16
CA ILE A 481 -6.89 -1.64 11.58
C ILE A 481 -5.80 -1.26 10.57
N LYS A 482 -6.15 -0.43 9.57
CA LYS A 482 -5.24 0.08 8.55
C LYS A 482 -4.55 -1.02 7.74
N LYS A 483 -5.24 -2.13 7.52
CA LYS A 483 -4.87 -3.16 6.53
C LYS A 483 -5.60 -2.89 5.22
N THR A 484 -5.06 -3.42 4.15
CA THR A 484 -5.72 -3.55 2.86
C THR A 484 -6.32 -4.96 2.80
N PRO A 485 -7.64 -5.11 2.95
CA PRO A 485 -8.25 -6.42 2.80
C PRO A 485 -8.40 -6.77 1.31
N ILE A 486 -8.21 -8.05 1.00
CA ILE A 486 -8.61 -8.69 -0.26
C ILE A 486 -9.53 -9.87 0.07
N VAL A 487 -10.53 -10.15 -0.77
CA VAL A 487 -11.41 -11.32 -0.57
C VAL A 487 -11.07 -12.38 -1.60
N VAL A 488 -10.84 -13.59 -1.13
CA VAL A 488 -10.42 -14.73 -1.95
C VAL A 488 -11.23 -15.98 -1.61
N GLY A 489 -11.30 -16.90 -2.56
CA GLY A 489 -11.87 -18.22 -2.37
C GLY A 489 -10.97 -19.12 -1.53
N ASN A 490 -11.58 -20.08 -0.86
CA ASN A 490 -10.89 -21.12 -0.11
C ASN A 490 -10.19 -22.13 -1.04
N CYS A 491 -8.87 -22.25 -0.93
CA CYS A 491 -8.05 -23.29 -1.56
C CYS A 491 -6.69 -23.40 -0.83
N THR A 492 -5.93 -24.47 -1.10
CA THR A 492 -4.57 -24.62 -0.56
C THR A 492 -3.68 -23.42 -0.93
N GLY A 493 -3.20 -22.69 0.07
CA GLY A 493 -2.37 -21.49 -0.10
C GLY A 493 -3.11 -20.22 -0.52
N PHE A 494 -4.45 -20.26 -0.61
CA PHE A 494 -5.32 -19.14 -0.98
C PHE A 494 -4.87 -18.42 -2.26
N ALA A 495 -4.81 -17.08 -2.29
CA ALA A 495 -4.30 -16.35 -3.45
C ALA A 495 -2.81 -16.08 -3.35
N VAL A 496 -2.32 -15.55 -2.23
CA VAL A 496 -0.92 -15.09 -2.12
C VAL A 496 0.07 -16.24 -2.16
N ASN A 497 -0.03 -17.17 -1.20
CA ASN A 497 0.96 -18.24 -1.06
C ASN A 497 0.88 -19.19 -2.26
N ARG A 498 -0.33 -19.44 -2.78
CA ARG A 498 -0.53 -20.24 -3.97
C ARG A 498 0.10 -19.59 -5.20
N MET A 499 -0.18 -18.32 -5.46
CA MET A 499 0.42 -17.61 -6.60
C MET A 499 1.94 -17.65 -6.56
N PHE A 500 2.54 -17.56 -5.36
CA PHE A 500 3.99 -17.43 -5.20
C PHE A 500 4.75 -18.73 -4.87
N PHE A 501 4.11 -19.88 -4.65
CA PHE A 501 4.87 -21.12 -4.45
C PHE A 501 5.84 -21.43 -5.63
N PRO A 502 5.52 -21.12 -6.91
CA PRO A 502 6.45 -21.32 -8.00
C PRO A 502 7.70 -20.44 -7.91
N TYR A 503 7.67 -19.33 -7.17
CA TYR A 503 8.80 -18.39 -7.04
C TYR A 503 10.06 -19.09 -6.49
N THR A 504 9.91 -19.79 -5.36
CA THR A 504 11.02 -20.54 -4.75
C THR A 504 11.31 -21.84 -5.51
N GLN A 505 10.28 -22.52 -6.02
CA GLN A 505 10.45 -23.78 -6.75
C GLN A 505 11.20 -23.59 -8.07
N SER A 506 10.89 -22.54 -8.82
CA SER A 506 11.60 -22.20 -10.07
C SER A 506 13.07 -21.87 -9.78
N ALA A 507 13.34 -21.10 -8.71
CA ALA A 507 14.70 -20.79 -8.31
C ALA A 507 15.50 -22.06 -7.92
N LEU A 508 14.91 -22.95 -7.12
CA LEU A 508 15.51 -24.24 -6.77
C LEU A 508 15.77 -25.10 -8.01
N PHE A 509 14.80 -25.18 -8.92
CA PHE A 509 14.92 -25.89 -10.20
C PHE A 509 16.16 -25.45 -10.98
N TYR A 510 16.36 -24.14 -11.14
CA TYR A 510 17.49 -23.65 -11.89
C TYR A 510 18.82 -23.79 -11.16
N VAL A 511 18.83 -23.77 -9.81
CA VAL A 511 20.02 -24.11 -9.03
C VAL A 511 20.41 -25.57 -9.23
N ASP A 512 19.44 -26.49 -9.23
CA ASP A 512 19.69 -27.89 -9.57
C ASP A 512 20.22 -28.02 -11.02
N LEU A 513 19.81 -27.15 -11.96
CA LEU A 513 20.38 -27.07 -13.31
C LEU A 513 21.71 -26.28 -13.46
N GLY A 514 22.34 -25.84 -12.37
CA GLY A 514 23.67 -25.20 -12.46
C GLY A 514 23.72 -23.70 -12.18
N MET A 515 22.59 -23.02 -11.96
CA MET A 515 22.60 -21.59 -11.68
C MET A 515 23.15 -21.25 -10.29
N ASP A 516 23.77 -20.07 -10.19
CA ASP A 516 24.24 -19.49 -8.93
C ASP A 516 23.08 -18.94 -8.10
N VAL A 517 22.97 -19.40 -6.86
CA VAL A 517 21.99 -18.97 -5.85
C VAL A 517 21.98 -17.45 -5.72
N TYR A 518 23.16 -16.85 -5.59
CA TYR A 518 23.28 -15.42 -5.32
C TYR A 518 22.96 -14.57 -6.56
N LYS A 519 23.23 -15.07 -7.77
CA LYS A 519 22.86 -14.42 -9.04
C LYS A 519 21.34 -14.31 -9.17
N ILE A 520 20.59 -15.36 -8.80
CA ILE A 520 19.12 -15.33 -8.80
C ILE A 520 18.58 -14.30 -7.81
N ASP A 521 19.09 -14.31 -6.57
CA ASP A 521 18.67 -13.36 -5.55
C ASP A 521 18.99 -11.91 -5.94
N ARG A 522 20.18 -11.65 -6.51
CA ARG A 522 20.56 -10.33 -7.04
C ARG A 522 19.66 -9.88 -8.19
N ALA A 523 19.34 -10.76 -9.13
CA ALA A 523 18.46 -10.43 -10.25
C ALA A 523 17.04 -10.04 -9.75
N CYS A 524 16.48 -10.82 -8.81
CA CYS A 524 15.17 -10.52 -8.22
C CYS A 524 15.16 -9.23 -7.38
N THR A 525 16.21 -8.96 -6.61
CA THR A 525 16.30 -7.73 -5.80
C THR A 525 16.50 -6.49 -6.67
N LYS A 526 17.35 -6.57 -7.70
CA LYS A 526 17.52 -5.49 -8.69
C LYS A 526 16.25 -5.24 -9.49
N PHE A 527 15.48 -6.29 -9.80
CA PHE A 527 14.15 -6.14 -10.40
C PHE A 527 13.19 -5.33 -9.53
N GLY A 528 13.31 -5.44 -8.20
CA GLY A 528 12.56 -4.65 -7.24
C GLY A 528 12.04 -5.40 -6.01
N MET A 529 12.27 -6.72 -5.91
CA MET A 529 11.83 -7.49 -4.75
C MET A 529 12.64 -7.09 -3.50
N PRO A 530 12.02 -7.05 -2.31
CA PRO A 530 12.75 -6.79 -1.06
C PRO A 530 13.79 -7.87 -0.74
N MET A 531 13.52 -9.13 -1.15
CA MET A 531 14.40 -10.28 -0.98
C MET A 531 14.27 -11.20 -2.19
N GLY A 532 15.36 -11.86 -2.56
CA GLY A 532 15.32 -12.96 -3.52
C GLY A 532 14.75 -14.25 -2.90
N PRO A 533 14.45 -15.27 -3.73
CA PRO A 533 13.82 -16.51 -3.29
C PRO A 533 14.59 -17.25 -2.18
N PHE A 534 15.92 -17.22 -2.19
CA PHE A 534 16.73 -17.95 -1.21
C PHE A 534 16.86 -17.19 0.10
N ARG A 535 17.09 -15.87 0.02
CA ARG A 535 17.05 -15.00 1.21
C ARG A 535 15.69 -15.03 1.91
N LEU A 536 14.60 -15.12 1.14
CA LEU A 536 13.24 -15.28 1.65
C LEU A 536 13.06 -16.65 2.33
N ALA A 537 13.54 -17.73 1.72
CA ALA A 537 13.49 -19.07 2.33
C ALA A 537 14.24 -19.11 3.68
N ASP A 538 15.39 -18.45 3.79
CA ASP A 538 16.12 -18.34 5.06
C ASP A 538 15.35 -17.55 6.13
N LEU A 539 14.62 -16.50 5.74
CA LEU A 539 13.80 -15.70 6.66
C LEU A 539 12.57 -16.48 7.15
N VAL A 540 11.89 -17.19 6.25
CA VAL A 540 10.70 -18.01 6.55
C VAL A 540 11.09 -19.22 7.40
N GLY A 541 12.23 -19.83 7.10
CA GLY A 541 12.74 -21.03 7.73
C GLY A 541 12.39 -22.30 6.93
N PHE A 542 13.37 -23.20 6.82
CA PHE A 542 13.27 -24.33 5.88
C PHE A 542 12.21 -25.35 6.28
N GLY A 543 11.99 -25.58 7.58
CA GLY A 543 10.95 -26.51 8.04
C GLY A 543 9.54 -26.09 7.59
N VAL A 544 9.24 -24.79 7.64
CA VAL A 544 7.96 -24.24 7.15
C VAL A 544 7.88 -24.37 5.62
N ALA A 545 8.97 -24.04 4.92
CA ALA A 545 9.02 -24.15 3.46
C ALA A 545 8.80 -25.58 2.97
N VAL A 546 9.43 -26.58 3.60
CA VAL A 546 9.25 -28.00 3.28
C VAL A 546 7.84 -28.48 3.59
N ALA A 547 7.29 -28.15 4.77
CA ALA A 547 5.93 -28.54 5.14
C ALA A 547 4.89 -27.97 4.17
N THR A 548 5.01 -26.68 3.82
CA THR A 548 4.14 -26.02 2.83
C THR A 548 4.33 -26.61 1.43
N GLY A 549 5.57 -26.91 1.04
CA GLY A 549 5.89 -27.55 -0.24
C GLY A 549 5.24 -28.93 -0.40
N MET A 550 5.17 -29.73 0.67
CA MET A 550 4.48 -31.01 0.66
C MET A 550 2.97 -30.85 0.45
N GLN A 551 2.35 -29.84 1.05
CA GLN A 551 0.92 -29.54 0.82
C GLN A 551 0.65 -29.19 -0.64
N TYR A 552 1.54 -28.41 -1.29
CA TYR A 552 1.40 -28.15 -2.72
C TYR A 552 1.65 -29.38 -3.57
N LEU A 553 2.59 -30.25 -3.20
CA LEU A 553 2.84 -31.50 -3.92
C LEU A 553 1.63 -32.44 -3.85
N GLU A 554 0.96 -32.52 -2.70
CA GLU A 554 -0.26 -33.32 -2.51
C GLU A 554 -1.44 -32.78 -3.34
N ASN A 555 -1.59 -31.45 -3.40
CA ASN A 555 -2.73 -30.82 -4.05
C ASN A 555 -2.52 -30.53 -5.55
N PHE A 556 -1.28 -30.31 -5.98
CA PHE A 556 -0.90 -29.87 -7.33
C PHE A 556 0.33 -30.63 -7.88
N PRO A 557 0.34 -31.98 -7.84
CA PRO A 557 1.53 -32.80 -8.16
C PRO A 557 2.08 -32.58 -9.57
N GLU A 558 1.24 -32.18 -10.52
CA GLU A 558 1.59 -31.98 -11.93
C GLU A 558 2.45 -30.75 -12.21
N ARG A 559 2.52 -29.81 -11.25
CA ARG A 559 3.09 -28.47 -11.42
C ARG A 559 3.89 -27.98 -10.22
N VAL A 560 4.40 -28.92 -9.43
CA VAL A 560 5.32 -28.66 -8.30
C VAL A 560 6.69 -29.24 -8.61
N TYR A 561 7.73 -28.43 -8.45
CA TYR A 561 9.10 -28.95 -8.47
C TYR A 561 9.57 -29.32 -7.06
N LYS A 562 10.03 -30.56 -6.90
CA LYS A 562 10.57 -31.08 -5.64
C LYS A 562 12.10 -31.11 -5.69
N SER A 563 12.75 -30.20 -4.96
CA SER A 563 14.20 -30.22 -4.74
C SER A 563 14.55 -30.89 -3.42
N MET A 564 15.68 -31.59 -3.37
CA MET A 564 16.23 -32.19 -2.15
C MET A 564 17.15 -31.24 -1.39
N LEU A 565 17.41 -30.04 -1.91
CA LEU A 565 18.37 -29.10 -1.35
C LEU A 565 18.00 -28.65 0.08
N LEU A 566 16.76 -28.22 0.33
CA LEU A 566 16.34 -27.79 1.67
C LEU A 566 16.40 -28.93 2.71
N PRO A 567 15.84 -30.15 2.44
CA PRO A 567 16.01 -31.29 3.33
C PRO A 567 17.47 -31.59 3.67
N LEU A 568 18.36 -31.65 2.66
CA LEU A 568 19.78 -31.93 2.85
C LEU A 568 20.49 -30.90 3.71
N MET A 569 20.14 -29.63 3.58
CA MET A 569 20.71 -28.56 4.41
C MET A 569 20.22 -28.65 5.86
N MET A 570 18.96 -29.05 6.07
CA MET A 570 18.40 -29.23 7.42
C MET A 570 19.07 -30.36 8.20
N GLU A 571 19.54 -31.42 7.53
CA GLU A 571 20.33 -32.51 8.16
C GLU A 571 21.56 -31.97 8.91
N ASP A 572 22.15 -30.88 8.41
CA ASP A 572 23.33 -30.22 8.99
C ASP A 572 22.97 -28.99 9.84
N ASN A 573 21.74 -28.92 10.36
CA ASN A 573 21.23 -27.79 11.17
C ASN A 573 21.32 -26.43 10.44
N ARG A 574 21.18 -26.42 9.12
CA ARG A 574 21.10 -25.20 8.30
C ARG A 574 19.65 -24.97 7.90
N ALA A 575 18.90 -24.23 8.73
CA ALA A 575 17.47 -23.99 8.54
C ALA A 575 17.11 -22.50 8.32
N GLY A 576 18.10 -21.63 8.06
CA GLY A 576 17.90 -20.22 7.75
C GLY A 576 18.38 -19.27 8.86
N GLU A 577 17.71 -18.12 9.01
CA GLU A 577 18.06 -17.10 10.00
C GLU A 577 17.97 -17.62 11.44
N ALA A 578 17.00 -18.48 11.74
CA ALA A 578 16.78 -19.00 13.08
C ALA A 578 17.98 -19.82 13.61
N THR A 579 18.68 -20.52 12.71
CA THR A 579 19.90 -21.29 13.01
C THR A 579 21.18 -20.51 12.68
N GLN A 580 21.05 -19.22 12.33
CA GLN A 580 22.14 -18.34 11.84
C GLN A 580 22.87 -18.85 10.58
N LYS A 581 22.36 -19.92 9.94
CA LYS A 581 22.94 -20.56 8.76
C LYS A 581 21.83 -21.17 7.90
N GLY A 582 21.78 -20.79 6.63
CA GLY A 582 20.90 -21.34 5.60
C GLY A 582 21.61 -21.30 4.25
N PHE A 583 20.99 -20.69 3.24
CA PHE A 583 21.68 -20.31 1.99
C PHE A 583 22.75 -19.24 2.25
N TYR A 584 22.52 -18.38 3.24
CA TYR A 584 23.47 -17.39 3.72
C TYR A 584 23.98 -17.74 5.12
N LYS A 585 25.12 -17.16 5.50
CA LYS A 585 25.53 -17.03 6.90
C LYS A 585 24.97 -15.73 7.49
N TYR A 586 24.68 -15.76 8.78
CA TYR A 586 24.18 -14.61 9.52
C TYR A 586 25.13 -14.27 10.67
N GLU A 587 25.82 -13.13 10.56
CA GLU A 587 26.79 -12.64 11.55
C GLU A 587 26.30 -11.33 12.16
N GLY A 588 25.63 -11.40 13.32
CA GLY A 588 25.12 -10.22 14.02
C GLY A 588 24.07 -9.40 13.23
N LYS A 589 23.08 -8.83 13.94
CA LYS A 589 22.05 -7.91 13.38
C LYS A 589 21.45 -8.33 12.00
N ARG A 590 21.27 -9.63 11.74
CA ARG A 590 20.65 -10.18 10.51
C ARG A 590 21.37 -9.87 9.19
N LYS A 591 22.67 -9.55 9.22
CA LYS A 591 23.46 -9.35 7.99
C LYS A 591 23.68 -10.69 7.29
N ALA A 592 23.15 -10.84 6.08
CA ALA A 592 23.32 -12.04 5.25
C ALA A 592 24.63 -11.95 4.44
N THR A 593 25.46 -12.98 4.53
CA THR A 593 26.70 -13.11 3.74
C THR A 593 26.68 -14.42 2.95
N PRO A 594 27.14 -14.42 1.68
CA PRO A 594 27.27 -15.65 0.90
C PRO A 594 28.11 -16.71 1.63
N ASP A 595 27.65 -17.95 1.62
CA ASP A 595 28.38 -19.12 2.11
C ASP A 595 28.83 -20.02 0.95
N PRO A 596 30.14 -20.19 0.72
CA PRO A 596 30.65 -21.14 -0.27
C PRO A 596 30.27 -22.61 0.03
N GLU A 597 30.01 -22.96 1.30
CA GLU A 597 29.64 -24.33 1.67
C GLU A 597 28.30 -24.80 1.08
N ILE A 598 27.46 -23.89 0.55
CA ILE A 598 26.21 -24.31 -0.09
C ILE A 598 26.45 -25.24 -1.28
N MET A 599 27.59 -25.11 -1.95
CA MET A 599 27.91 -25.89 -3.15
C MET A 599 27.91 -27.40 -2.90
N LYS A 600 28.37 -27.85 -1.73
CA LYS A 600 28.37 -29.28 -1.37
C LYS A 600 26.96 -29.87 -1.31
N TYR A 601 25.98 -29.09 -0.83
CA TYR A 601 24.58 -29.52 -0.77
C TYR A 601 23.92 -29.47 -2.14
N ILE A 602 24.26 -28.46 -2.94
CA ILE A 602 23.79 -28.33 -4.31
C ILE A 602 24.28 -29.52 -5.14
N GLU A 603 25.56 -29.87 -5.09
CA GLU A 603 26.12 -31.03 -5.79
C GLU A 603 25.47 -32.35 -5.34
N LYS A 604 25.25 -32.53 -4.03
CA LYS A 604 24.53 -33.69 -3.48
C LYS A 604 23.08 -33.75 -3.97
N SER A 605 22.35 -32.62 -3.95
CA SER A 605 20.98 -32.51 -4.46
C SER A 605 20.89 -32.89 -5.94
N ARG A 606 21.81 -32.34 -6.77
CA ARG A 606 21.89 -32.64 -8.20
C ARG A 606 22.15 -34.11 -8.48
N SER A 607 23.11 -34.70 -7.76
CA SER A 607 23.44 -36.12 -7.88
C SER A 607 22.25 -37.01 -7.55
N MET A 608 21.52 -36.70 -6.48
CA MET A 608 20.30 -37.43 -6.10
C MET A 608 19.15 -37.27 -7.11
N ALA A 609 19.05 -36.09 -7.73
CA ALA A 609 18.01 -35.80 -8.72
C ALA A 609 18.34 -36.35 -10.12
N GLY A 610 19.56 -36.81 -10.37
CA GLY A 610 20.01 -37.24 -11.70
C GLY A 610 20.04 -36.10 -12.72
N VAL A 611 20.24 -34.85 -12.26
CA VAL A 611 20.17 -33.64 -13.09
C VAL A 611 21.57 -33.21 -13.52
N THR A 612 21.76 -32.99 -14.82
CA THR A 612 23.01 -32.45 -15.38
C THR A 612 22.93 -30.93 -15.49
N PRO A 613 23.98 -30.18 -15.10
CA PRO A 613 24.02 -28.74 -15.28
C PRO A 613 23.86 -28.33 -16.75
N ASP A 614 23.10 -27.26 -16.99
CA ASP A 614 22.86 -26.67 -18.30
C ASP A 614 23.79 -25.45 -18.49
N PRO A 615 24.85 -25.55 -19.32
CA PRO A 615 25.83 -24.48 -19.47
C PRO A 615 25.24 -23.16 -20.00
N GLU A 616 24.12 -23.23 -20.72
CA GLU A 616 23.47 -22.02 -21.27
C GLU A 616 22.83 -21.17 -20.16
N LEU A 617 22.43 -21.77 -19.04
CA LEU A 617 21.87 -21.02 -17.90
C LEU A 617 22.86 -20.05 -17.27
N LEU A 618 24.16 -20.36 -17.33
CA LEU A 618 25.21 -19.49 -16.79
C LEU A 618 25.33 -18.17 -17.57
N LYS A 619 24.97 -18.19 -18.86
CA LYS A 619 25.06 -17.05 -19.78
C LYS A 619 23.84 -16.12 -19.74
N LEU A 620 22.78 -16.50 -19.02
CA LEU A 620 21.54 -15.73 -18.96
C LEU A 620 21.75 -14.34 -18.37
N SER A 621 21.04 -13.37 -18.95
CA SER A 621 20.95 -12.00 -18.43
C SER A 621 20.08 -11.95 -17.17
N GLU A 622 20.20 -10.89 -16.38
CA GLU A 622 19.34 -10.70 -15.20
C GLU A 622 17.85 -10.65 -15.58
N LYS A 623 17.53 -10.12 -16.77
CA LYS A 623 16.16 -10.10 -17.30
C LYS A 623 15.63 -11.51 -17.51
N ASP A 624 16.41 -12.36 -18.17
CA ASP A 624 16.00 -13.75 -18.43
C ASP A 624 15.78 -14.51 -17.12
N ILE A 625 16.66 -14.29 -16.12
CA ILE A 625 16.52 -14.88 -14.79
C ILE A 625 15.21 -14.46 -14.12
N VAL A 626 14.86 -13.18 -14.20
CA VAL A 626 13.59 -12.66 -13.66
C VAL A 626 12.40 -13.32 -14.35
N GLU A 627 12.40 -13.39 -15.68
CA GLU A 627 11.32 -14.04 -16.43
C GLU A 627 11.19 -15.52 -16.07
N MET A 628 12.32 -16.23 -15.97
CA MET A 628 12.38 -17.63 -15.60
C MET A 628 11.81 -17.91 -14.20
N VAL A 629 12.00 -16.98 -13.27
CA VAL A 629 11.47 -17.09 -11.90
C VAL A 629 9.98 -16.67 -11.83
N PHE A 630 9.57 -15.63 -12.56
CA PHE A 630 8.24 -15.05 -12.40
C PHE A 630 7.19 -15.51 -13.42
N PHE A 631 7.56 -16.04 -14.58
CA PHE A 631 6.54 -16.56 -15.53
C PHE A 631 5.78 -17.76 -14.96
N PRO A 632 6.40 -18.68 -14.19
CA PRO A 632 5.65 -19.69 -13.44
C PRO A 632 4.69 -19.08 -12.41
N VAL A 633 5.08 -17.98 -11.74
CA VAL A 633 4.20 -17.23 -10.81
C VAL A 633 3.01 -16.63 -11.56
N ILE A 634 3.23 -16.02 -12.73
CA ILE A 634 2.15 -15.49 -13.59
C ILE A 634 1.22 -16.61 -14.05
N ASN A 635 1.79 -17.75 -14.45
CA ASN A 635 1.03 -18.91 -14.89
C ASN A 635 0.15 -19.47 -13.75
N GLU A 636 0.63 -19.43 -12.52
CA GLU A 636 -0.16 -19.80 -11.35
C GLU A 636 -1.23 -18.75 -11.01
N ALA A 637 -0.91 -17.47 -11.10
CA ALA A 637 -1.88 -16.37 -10.95
C ALA A 637 -3.05 -16.51 -11.95
N CYS A 638 -2.76 -16.93 -13.19
CA CYS A 638 -3.78 -17.24 -14.19
C CYS A 638 -4.72 -18.37 -13.75
N ARG A 639 -4.21 -19.42 -13.08
CA ARG A 639 -5.04 -20.49 -12.52
C ARG A 639 -5.90 -20.01 -11.36
N VAL A 640 -5.34 -19.20 -10.47
CA VAL A 640 -6.06 -18.57 -9.35
C VAL A 640 -7.24 -17.71 -9.85
N LEU A 641 -7.09 -17.05 -11.01
CA LEU A 641 -8.18 -16.32 -11.66
C LEU A 641 -9.19 -17.25 -12.36
N ASP A 642 -8.71 -18.23 -13.14
CA ASP A 642 -9.58 -19.14 -13.90
C ASP A 642 -10.49 -19.98 -12.99
N GLU A 643 -9.96 -20.38 -11.83
CA GLU A 643 -10.67 -21.14 -10.82
C GLU A 643 -11.62 -20.28 -9.96
N GLY A 644 -11.61 -18.95 -10.13
CA GLY A 644 -12.46 -18.02 -9.37
C GLY A 644 -12.03 -17.83 -7.91
N ILE A 645 -10.79 -18.18 -7.57
CA ILE A 645 -10.24 -17.93 -6.23
C ILE A 645 -10.05 -16.43 -6.00
N ALA A 646 -9.51 -15.70 -6.98
CA ALA A 646 -9.52 -14.24 -6.95
C ALA A 646 -10.70 -13.68 -7.76
N VAL A 647 -11.35 -12.66 -7.22
CA VAL A 647 -12.50 -12.00 -7.87
C VAL A 647 -12.09 -11.30 -9.17
N LYS A 648 -10.90 -10.69 -9.17
CA LYS A 648 -10.36 -9.90 -10.28
C LYS A 648 -8.83 -9.89 -10.26
N ALA A 649 -8.22 -9.68 -11.42
CA ALA A 649 -6.77 -9.64 -11.58
C ALA A 649 -6.09 -8.56 -10.71
N SER A 650 -6.75 -7.41 -10.53
CA SER A 650 -6.25 -6.33 -9.67
C SER A 650 -6.18 -6.73 -8.19
N ASP A 651 -6.99 -7.69 -7.72
CA ASP A 651 -6.84 -8.20 -6.35
C ASP A 651 -5.55 -9.00 -6.22
N LEU A 652 -5.13 -9.75 -7.25
CA LEU A 652 -3.84 -10.45 -7.27
C LEU A 652 -2.66 -9.49 -7.36
N ASP A 653 -2.80 -8.38 -8.08
CA ASP A 653 -1.77 -7.33 -8.08
C ASP A 653 -1.54 -6.79 -6.67
N ILE A 654 -2.62 -6.42 -5.97
CA ILE A 654 -2.53 -5.94 -4.58
C ILE A 654 -2.02 -7.03 -3.63
N ALA A 655 -2.48 -8.27 -3.81
CA ALA A 655 -2.00 -9.42 -3.06
C ALA A 655 -0.48 -9.61 -3.22
N SER A 656 0.03 -9.49 -4.45
CA SER A 656 1.46 -9.62 -4.75
C SER A 656 2.30 -8.50 -4.14
N ILE A 657 1.81 -7.25 -4.18
CA ILE A 657 2.52 -6.07 -3.66
C ILE A 657 2.55 -6.10 -2.13
N PHE A 658 1.39 -6.29 -1.49
CA PHE A 658 1.26 -6.17 -0.04
C PHE A 658 1.50 -7.46 0.74
N GLY A 659 1.41 -8.62 0.08
CA GLY A 659 1.72 -9.92 0.65
C GLY A 659 3.17 -10.33 0.44
N MET A 660 3.69 -10.20 -0.79
CA MET A 660 5.03 -10.70 -1.17
C MET A 660 6.05 -9.60 -1.48
N GLY A 661 5.64 -8.34 -1.50
CA GLY A 661 6.54 -7.21 -1.76
C GLY A 661 6.87 -7.02 -3.24
N PHE A 662 6.00 -7.45 -4.16
CA PHE A 662 6.17 -7.16 -5.59
C PHE A 662 6.27 -5.63 -5.80
N PRO A 663 7.21 -5.15 -6.64
CA PRO A 663 7.46 -3.71 -6.78
C PRO A 663 6.22 -2.96 -7.31
N PRO A 664 5.65 -2.00 -6.56
CA PRO A 664 4.41 -1.31 -6.96
C PRO A 664 4.58 -0.43 -8.20
N TYR A 665 5.80 0.05 -8.49
CA TYR A 665 6.11 0.78 -9.72
C TYR A 665 6.12 -0.10 -10.98
N ARG A 666 5.83 -1.40 -10.83
CA ARG A 666 5.52 -2.33 -11.91
C ARG A 666 4.06 -2.79 -11.92
N GLY A 667 3.21 -2.21 -11.06
CA GLY A 667 1.76 -2.38 -11.06
C GLY A 667 1.25 -3.61 -10.28
N GLY A 668 2.03 -4.68 -10.22
CA GLY A 668 1.63 -5.98 -9.68
C GLY A 668 1.90 -7.10 -10.68
N VAL A 669 1.79 -8.35 -10.26
CA VAL A 669 2.14 -9.52 -11.10
C VAL A 669 1.33 -9.58 -12.39
N MET A 670 0.01 -9.36 -12.33
CA MET A 670 -0.87 -9.44 -13.49
C MET A 670 -0.71 -8.22 -14.40
N TYR A 671 -0.61 -7.02 -13.82
CA TYR A 671 -0.35 -5.80 -14.59
C TYR A 671 1.00 -5.86 -15.32
N TRP A 672 2.05 -6.32 -14.63
CA TRP A 672 3.37 -6.51 -15.24
C TRP A 672 3.33 -7.56 -16.36
N ALA A 673 2.60 -8.67 -16.15
CA ALA A 673 2.42 -9.68 -17.19
C ALA A 673 1.74 -9.12 -18.45
N ASP A 674 0.77 -8.23 -18.29
CA ASP A 674 0.12 -7.54 -19.43
C ASP A 674 1.05 -6.58 -20.15
N SER A 675 1.96 -5.91 -19.43
CA SER A 675 2.99 -5.06 -20.04
C SER A 675 4.00 -5.85 -20.90
N ILE A 676 4.19 -7.15 -20.60
CA ILE A 676 5.04 -8.06 -21.38
C ILE A 676 4.24 -8.68 -22.55
N GLY A 677 3.00 -9.06 -22.28
CA GLY A 677 2.09 -9.65 -23.26
C GLY A 677 1.95 -11.17 -23.14
N ALA A 678 0.70 -11.64 -23.12
CA ALA A 678 0.34 -13.05 -22.94
C ALA A 678 1.02 -13.99 -23.95
N LYS A 679 1.15 -13.57 -25.21
CA LYS A 679 1.76 -14.37 -26.29
C LYS A 679 3.24 -14.66 -26.04
N TYR A 680 3.99 -13.67 -25.55
CA TYR A 680 5.41 -13.83 -25.23
C TYR A 680 5.61 -14.77 -24.05
N ILE A 681 4.86 -14.55 -22.97
CA ILE A 681 4.90 -15.38 -21.76
C ILE A 681 4.56 -16.84 -22.09
N HIS A 682 3.47 -17.06 -22.83
CA HIS A 682 3.08 -18.38 -23.29
C HIS A 682 4.18 -19.07 -24.10
N GLY A 683 4.75 -18.38 -25.10
CA GLY A 683 5.80 -18.94 -25.94
C GLY A 683 7.05 -19.36 -25.14
N LYS A 684 7.44 -18.55 -24.15
CA LYS A 684 8.56 -18.89 -23.25
C LYS A 684 8.27 -20.10 -22.36
N LEU A 685 7.07 -20.18 -21.80
CA LEU A 685 6.65 -21.33 -21.01
C LEU A 685 6.58 -22.62 -21.85
N GLU A 686 6.12 -22.55 -23.10
CA GLU A 686 6.16 -23.70 -24.02
C GLU A 686 7.58 -24.13 -24.37
N GLU A 687 8.48 -23.18 -24.63
CA GLU A 687 9.91 -23.44 -24.87
C GLU A 687 10.52 -24.20 -23.68
N TRP A 688 10.31 -23.71 -22.46
CA TRP A 688 10.79 -24.36 -21.24
C TRP A 688 10.07 -25.67 -20.95
N THR A 689 8.79 -25.81 -21.32
CA THR A 689 8.09 -27.09 -21.18
C THR A 689 8.75 -28.18 -22.01
N LYS A 690 9.13 -27.86 -23.26
CA LYS A 690 9.82 -28.80 -24.16
C LYS A 690 11.22 -29.15 -23.65
N ARG A 691 11.93 -28.18 -23.07
CA ARG A 691 13.32 -28.35 -22.62
C ARG A 691 13.44 -28.99 -21.23
N TYR A 692 12.54 -28.65 -20.32
CA TYR A 692 12.68 -28.87 -18.89
C TYR A 692 11.51 -29.64 -18.26
N GLY A 693 10.42 -29.87 -18.99
CA GLY A 693 9.30 -30.69 -18.55
C GLY A 693 8.09 -29.92 -18.03
N SER A 694 7.16 -30.64 -17.41
CA SER A 694 5.77 -30.19 -17.17
C SER A 694 5.61 -29.05 -16.18
N PHE A 695 6.60 -28.77 -15.33
CA PHE A 695 6.56 -27.66 -14.36
C PHE A 695 6.26 -26.31 -15.04
N PHE A 696 6.78 -26.11 -16.26
CA PHE A 696 6.57 -24.88 -17.03
C PHE A 696 5.31 -24.88 -17.89
N LYS A 697 4.49 -25.94 -17.86
CA LYS A 697 3.35 -26.08 -18.76
C LYS A 697 2.39 -24.90 -18.61
N PRO A 698 2.12 -24.12 -19.69
CA PRO A 698 1.16 -23.01 -19.62
C PRO A 698 -0.24 -23.54 -19.30
N CYS A 699 -0.98 -22.83 -18.43
CA CYS A 699 -2.38 -23.15 -18.17
C CYS A 699 -3.27 -22.79 -19.36
N SER A 700 -4.46 -23.39 -19.39
CA SER A 700 -5.52 -23.10 -20.37
C SER A 700 -5.86 -21.61 -20.45
N TYR A 701 -5.98 -20.94 -19.30
CA TYR A 701 -6.31 -19.51 -19.23
C TYR A 701 -5.30 -18.62 -19.95
N LEU A 702 -3.99 -18.89 -19.73
CA LEU A 702 -2.90 -18.17 -20.39
C LEU A 702 -2.87 -18.49 -21.89
N ALA A 703 -2.99 -19.77 -22.26
CA ALA A 703 -2.99 -20.21 -23.65
C ALA A 703 -4.15 -19.59 -24.46
N GLU A 704 -5.36 -19.56 -23.90
CA GLU A 704 -6.53 -18.94 -24.53
C GLU A 704 -6.30 -17.46 -24.84
N ARG A 705 -5.74 -16.72 -23.88
CA ARG A 705 -5.50 -15.27 -24.02
C ARG A 705 -4.35 -14.96 -24.96
N ALA A 706 -3.29 -15.76 -24.90
CA ALA A 706 -2.20 -15.71 -25.87
C ALA A 706 -2.70 -15.93 -27.30
N ALA A 707 -3.59 -16.91 -27.51
CA ALA A 707 -4.19 -17.19 -28.81
C ALA A 707 -5.10 -16.05 -29.31
N LYS A 708 -5.85 -15.40 -28.40
CA LYS A 708 -6.77 -14.30 -28.73
C LYS A 708 -6.09 -12.92 -28.80
N GLY A 709 -4.85 -12.79 -28.35
CA GLY A 709 -4.15 -11.50 -28.29
C GLY A 709 -4.77 -10.50 -27.31
N ILE A 710 -5.35 -11.00 -26.21
CA ILE A 710 -5.99 -10.15 -25.18
C ILE A 710 -5.18 -10.14 -23.87
N PRO A 711 -5.29 -9.10 -23.03
CA PRO A 711 -4.65 -9.04 -21.73
C PRO A 711 -5.06 -10.18 -20.78
N LEU A 712 -4.13 -10.64 -19.95
CA LEU A 712 -4.35 -11.59 -18.85
C LEU A 712 -5.33 -11.04 -17.80
N SER A 713 -5.31 -9.73 -17.56
CA SER A 713 -6.25 -9.07 -16.65
C SER A 713 -7.67 -8.90 -17.22
N ALA A 714 -7.87 -9.14 -18.52
CA ALA A 714 -9.18 -8.96 -19.15
C ALA A 714 -10.23 -9.88 -18.49
N PRO A 715 -11.42 -9.34 -18.12
CA PRO A 715 -12.47 -10.12 -17.47
C PRO A 715 -12.86 -11.35 -18.30
N ALA A 716 -12.88 -12.53 -17.68
CA ALA A 716 -13.34 -13.74 -18.34
C ALA A 716 -14.87 -13.76 -18.41
N LYS A 717 -15.45 -14.10 -19.58
CA LYS A 717 -16.91 -14.24 -19.77
C LYS A 717 -17.59 -15.22 -18.79
N LYS A 718 -16.82 -16.16 -18.18
CA LYS A 718 -17.34 -17.21 -17.29
C LYS A 718 -17.43 -16.83 -15.80
N VAL A 719 -16.83 -15.72 -15.36
CA VAL A 719 -16.77 -15.37 -13.92
C VAL A 719 -18.12 -14.86 -13.37
N GLN A 720 -19.02 -14.36 -14.23
CA GLN A 720 -20.37 -13.97 -13.84
C GLN A 720 -21.28 -15.12 -13.40
N ALA A 721 -20.92 -16.39 -13.65
CA ALA A 721 -21.76 -17.54 -13.35
C ALA A 721 -21.37 -18.30 -12.06
N ARG A 722 -20.29 -17.89 -11.38
CA ARG A 722 -19.75 -18.59 -10.19
C ARG A 722 -19.49 -17.68 -8.98
N LEU A 723 -19.72 -16.38 -9.14
CA LEU A 723 -19.82 -15.39 -8.06
C LEU A 723 -21.30 -15.08 -7.83
#